data_AF-A0A7X7MRX4-F1
#
_entry.id   AF-A0A7X7MRX4-F1
#
_cell.length_a   1.000
_cell.length_b   1.000
_cell.length_c   1.000
_cell.angle_alpha   90.00
_cell.angle_beta   90.00
_cell.angle_gamma   90.00
#
_symmetry.space_group_name_H-M   'P 1'
#
loop_
_entity.id
_entity.type
_entity.pdbx_description
1 polymer ?
#
loop_
_entity_poly.entity_id
_entity_poly.type
_entity_poly.pdbx_seq_one_letter_code
_entity_poly.pdbx_strand_id
1 'polypeptide(L)'
;DTHLHVGTVEPDTGGPAEFVMRDGATYASYNSGLHADLLWGGNRLLEAGTGSRAVVTHEGGLLDMTTALTQGIFLNGYAIGGHAEYNLSGGEVNLSNKTMYVSFRGTGVVNQSAGVLRAATMNLSADARGLGTYHLTGGELWLGGGVSRGGGVGSALNLGGGAILRPFNAGYTINADTTPRLTDGLVRFCSEGSGFTNTIGSLAGAGGLVKEGADTLILAGASFAGPLLVSNGTVSATETLNGLNAVTVVGGLLDLAPGVFAKLSALMVTGGVFRLNTNSAVVVTGNDPWARVAGEGALELDDGARLVCLDVSEQGTVALTGGTATVFRARIGGLELDAGLYRAADLEALSGTGALSVELQRPGRLLADGFSRDDAAPTYDSLGRTESGAADWAEYMPFQRIGDIAAVVGGELHLGNGSSDPALALAAASWPNGLFTTRLRFVRSGISGATVKNTCGFMLRATPGLRTNTGADFLGAVHVQMTAAGGLFLRENFDSNKYFKNPFTGADYLTYGAAGSLPVTVNGLPFDADGDGRLGDNEPFTFQALLSGNRLQVLVNGEPVMAHNGFAAVSASPENTPGFWKNRASNGNVEAHDACYDDFAVVTLPYVIRHVGRFDPNIAAAAPRENWILGGNTNLVPVSPVTETVGGETIDAWRVDDISTSTLAYYTTTLLDREIEGANTNGWRLTARLRVTGENDALDGSVGVQISTDSYTYSLSYGSDAAGNARVRVNGEPIIHTVAGGSVYHTYELVYDPVSGTTSLSCDGAQLQAGIAKGGGAYKRVLWGANQSSSTGCAHYALVQFSVLWPDPPEPPEPPPPPPPKGTVLLLL
;
A
#
# COMPACT_ATOMS: atom_id res chain seq x y z
N ASP A 1 61.13 24.34 3.04
CA ASP A 1 60.19 23.33 3.54
C ASP A 1 59.83 23.62 4.98
N THR A 2 58.53 23.63 5.29
CA THR A 2 58.02 23.89 6.64
C THR A 2 57.22 22.66 7.05
N HIS A 3 57.87 21.75 7.76
CA HIS A 3 57.26 20.50 8.19
C HIS A 3 57.13 20.46 9.71
N LEU A 4 55.94 20.11 10.20
CA LEU A 4 55.73 19.81 11.61
C LEU A 4 55.52 18.30 11.75
N HIS A 5 56.48 17.62 12.37
CA HIS A 5 56.41 16.20 12.66
C HIS A 5 56.30 16.02 14.17
N VAL A 6 55.29 15.29 14.61
CA VAL A 6 55.10 14.97 16.03
C VAL A 6 54.82 13.49 16.17
N GLY A 7 55.62 12.84 16.98
CA GLY A 7 55.53 11.42 17.24
C GLY A 7 56.80 10.90 17.90
N THR A 8 56.71 9.71 18.48
CA THR A 8 57.84 8.99 19.05
C THR A 8 58.65 8.29 17.95
N VAL A 9 59.97 8.11 18.17
CA VAL A 9 60.85 7.29 17.30
C VAL A 9 60.85 5.86 17.87
N GLU A 10 60.83 4.83 17.01
CA GLU A 10 60.77 3.40 17.40
C GLU A 10 61.78 2.99 18.51
N PRO A 11 61.46 1.95 19.30
CA PRO A 11 60.20 1.68 19.99
C PRO A 11 60.22 2.38 21.36
N ASP A 12 59.27 3.29 21.59
CA ASP A 12 59.14 3.95 22.89
C ASP A 12 58.06 3.25 23.74
N THR A 13 58.41 2.95 24.99
CA THR A 13 57.49 2.38 26.00
C THR A 13 56.72 3.46 26.77
N GLY A 14 57.03 4.74 26.52
CA GLY A 14 56.36 5.90 27.10
C GLY A 14 54.98 6.22 26.51
N GLY A 15 54.34 7.25 27.08
CA GLY A 15 53.06 7.79 26.58
C GLY A 15 53.19 8.46 25.21
N PRO A 16 52.07 8.70 24.51
CA PRO A 16 52.08 9.37 23.21
C PRO A 16 52.63 10.80 23.30
N ALA A 17 53.31 11.27 22.26
CA ALA A 17 53.67 12.68 22.14
C ALA A 17 52.42 13.54 21.96
N GLU A 18 52.26 14.58 22.78
CA GLU A 18 51.07 15.44 22.76
C GLU A 18 51.39 16.82 22.17
N PHE A 19 50.49 17.32 21.33
CA PHE A 19 50.47 18.70 20.86
C PHE A 19 49.11 19.33 21.15
N VAL A 20 49.12 20.51 21.77
CA VAL A 20 47.89 21.22 22.13
C VAL A 20 47.85 22.58 21.44
N MET A 21 46.80 22.82 20.66
CA MET A 21 46.51 24.09 20.01
C MET A 21 45.35 24.77 20.74
N ARG A 22 45.64 25.96 21.27
CA ARG A 22 44.72 26.74 22.12
C ARG A 22 44.24 28.00 21.42
N ASP A 23 43.19 28.60 21.98
CA ASP A 23 42.66 29.85 21.49
C ASP A 23 43.72 30.96 21.36
N GLY A 24 43.62 31.75 20.30
CA GLY A 24 44.61 32.75 19.91
C GLY A 24 45.88 32.20 19.23
N ALA A 25 46.09 30.88 19.16
CA ALA A 25 47.19 30.31 18.39
C ALA A 25 46.89 30.32 16.88
N THR A 26 47.92 30.56 16.06
CA THR A 26 47.82 30.41 14.61
C THR A 26 49.02 29.63 14.10
N TYR A 27 48.75 28.53 13.39
CA TYR A 27 49.75 27.84 12.58
C TYR A 27 49.31 27.95 11.13
N ALA A 28 50.06 28.70 10.33
CA ALA A 28 49.75 28.81 8.91
C ALA A 28 50.99 28.65 8.05
N SER A 29 50.81 28.09 6.85
CA SER A 29 51.78 28.29 5.78
C SER A 29 51.69 29.74 5.33
N TYR A 30 52.78 30.51 5.39
CA TYR A 30 52.78 31.93 4.96
C TYR A 30 53.55 32.16 3.65
N ASN A 31 54.15 31.10 3.07
CA ASN A 31 54.96 31.20 1.86
C ASN A 31 54.44 30.23 0.78
N SER A 32 53.92 30.80 -0.32
CA SER A 32 53.39 30.08 -1.48
C SER A 32 54.44 29.33 -2.31
N GLY A 33 55.73 29.45 -1.97
CA GLY A 33 56.83 28.78 -2.65
C GLY A 33 57.39 27.54 -1.93
N LEU A 34 56.83 27.12 -0.79
CA LEU A 34 57.37 26.00 0.01
C LEU A 34 56.41 24.82 0.10
N HIS A 35 56.97 23.61 0.10
CA HIS A 35 56.27 22.41 0.53
C HIS A 35 56.07 22.46 2.05
N ALA A 36 54.87 22.07 2.50
CA ALA A 36 54.54 22.02 3.91
C ALA A 36 53.63 20.81 4.18
N ASP A 37 54.06 19.97 5.12
CA ASP A 37 53.32 18.80 5.54
C ASP A 37 53.18 18.82 7.06
N LEU A 38 52.06 18.30 7.53
CA LEU A 38 51.82 18.02 8.93
C LEU A 38 51.82 16.51 9.09
N LEU A 39 52.66 15.94 9.96
CA LEU A 39 52.78 14.49 10.13
C LEU A 39 52.68 14.13 11.61
N TRP A 40 51.59 13.45 11.99
CA TRP A 40 51.35 12.98 13.35
C TRP A 40 51.49 11.46 13.45
N GLY A 41 52.19 11.01 14.49
CA GLY A 41 52.41 9.60 14.78
C GLY A 41 53.39 8.91 13.83
N GLY A 42 54.34 9.65 13.24
CA GLY A 42 55.43 9.07 12.44
C GLY A 42 56.29 10.10 11.70
N ASN A 43 57.50 9.70 11.31
CA ASN A 43 58.43 10.51 10.51
C ASN A 43 58.41 10.02 9.05
N ARG A 44 58.38 10.94 8.08
CA ARG A 44 58.49 10.65 6.64
C ARG A 44 59.75 9.86 6.26
N LEU A 45 60.80 9.94 7.09
CA LEU A 45 62.10 9.33 6.86
C LEU A 45 62.23 7.88 7.37
N LEU A 46 61.22 7.35 8.07
CA LEU A 46 61.25 6.00 8.65
C LEU A 46 60.23 5.11 7.90
N GLU A 47 60.71 4.19 7.06
CA GLU A 47 59.85 3.27 6.29
C GLU A 47 59.16 2.20 7.17
N ALA A 48 59.68 1.94 8.36
CA ALA A 48 59.11 1.06 9.38
C ALA A 48 59.11 1.83 10.70
N GLY A 49 57.91 2.05 11.26
CA GLY A 49 57.67 2.83 12.48
C GLY A 49 56.73 2.07 13.40
N THR A 50 57.08 0.84 13.73
CA THR A 50 56.34 -0.06 14.64
C THR A 50 56.17 0.60 16.02
N GLY A 51 54.98 1.19 16.25
CA GLY A 51 54.58 1.70 17.56
C GLY A 51 54.73 3.21 17.79
N SER A 52 55.00 4.03 16.76
CA SER A 52 55.01 5.50 16.94
C SER A 52 53.61 6.03 17.32
N ARG A 53 53.53 6.94 18.29
CA ARG A 53 52.25 7.49 18.79
C ARG A 53 52.23 9.01 18.88
N ALA A 54 51.11 9.63 18.53
CA ALA A 54 50.86 11.05 18.76
C ALA A 54 49.40 11.34 19.07
N VAL A 55 49.15 12.36 19.90
CA VAL A 55 47.82 12.90 20.17
C VAL A 55 47.86 14.41 19.91
N VAL A 56 46.89 14.90 19.15
CA VAL A 56 46.65 16.33 18.92
C VAL A 56 45.37 16.72 19.60
N THR A 57 45.43 17.80 20.38
CA THR A 57 44.27 18.41 21.01
C THR A 57 44.12 19.83 20.48
N HIS A 58 43.12 20.06 19.64
CA HIS A 58 42.80 21.35 19.03
C HIS A 58 41.53 21.90 19.70
N GLU A 59 41.74 22.76 20.70
CA GLU A 59 40.69 23.36 21.53
C GLU A 59 40.31 24.78 21.05
N GLY A 60 41.17 25.44 20.27
CA GLY A 60 40.95 26.78 19.72
C GLY A 60 42.08 27.23 18.80
N GLY A 61 41.94 28.39 18.17
CA GLY A 61 42.94 28.93 17.23
C GLY A 61 42.66 28.58 15.75
N LEU A 62 43.62 28.89 14.87
CA LEU A 62 43.54 28.66 13.41
C LEU A 62 44.73 27.86 12.87
N LEU A 63 44.45 26.69 12.30
CA LEU A 63 45.38 25.92 11.47
C LEU A 63 45.05 26.16 9.99
N ASP A 64 45.87 26.91 9.26
CA ASP A 64 45.63 27.26 7.85
C ASP A 64 46.76 26.79 6.93
N MET A 65 46.47 25.82 6.06
CA MET A 65 47.45 25.26 5.12
C MET A 65 47.13 25.65 3.67
N THR A 66 46.26 26.63 3.44
CA THR A 66 45.75 26.93 2.10
C THR A 66 46.82 27.42 1.13
N THR A 67 47.86 28.09 1.62
CA THR A 67 48.94 28.63 0.79
C THR A 67 50.07 27.62 0.50
N ALA A 68 50.08 26.45 1.13
CA ALA A 68 51.14 25.45 0.95
C ALA A 68 51.19 24.89 -0.48
N LEU A 69 52.38 24.58 -1.00
CA LEU A 69 52.51 23.91 -2.31
C LEU A 69 52.05 22.44 -2.27
N THR A 70 52.12 21.79 -1.10
CA THR A 70 51.68 20.41 -0.93
C THR A 70 50.17 20.33 -1.18
N GLN A 71 49.76 19.42 -2.07
CA GLN A 71 48.36 19.22 -2.45
C GLN A 71 47.56 18.40 -1.42
N GLY A 72 48.26 17.60 -0.60
CA GLY A 72 47.69 16.69 0.39
C GLY A 72 48.26 16.90 1.79
N ILE A 73 47.40 17.14 2.78
CA ILE A 73 47.78 17.32 4.18
C ILE A 73 47.36 16.09 4.98
N PHE A 74 48.32 15.47 5.67
CA PHE A 74 48.04 14.33 6.55
C PHE A 74 47.67 14.84 7.94
N LEU A 75 46.50 14.47 8.43
CA LEU A 75 46.13 14.80 9.80
C LEU A 75 46.53 13.73 10.79
N ASN A 76 46.75 12.47 10.38
CA ASN A 76 47.19 11.39 11.28
C ASN A 76 47.84 10.19 10.55
N GLY A 77 48.45 9.28 11.31
CA GLY A 77 48.69 7.89 10.92
C GLY A 77 49.60 7.70 9.70
N TYR A 78 50.76 8.37 9.68
CA TYR A 78 51.61 8.38 8.49
C TYR A 78 52.34 7.03 8.24
N ALA A 79 53.05 6.49 9.23
CA ALA A 79 53.94 5.33 9.07
C ALA A 79 53.27 3.97 9.37
N ILE A 80 53.77 2.88 8.76
CA ILE A 80 53.29 1.51 9.03
C ILE A 80 53.47 1.18 10.52
N GLY A 81 52.38 0.78 11.18
CA GLY A 81 52.37 0.45 12.62
C GLY A 81 52.32 1.65 13.56
N GLY A 82 52.26 2.88 13.02
CA GLY A 82 52.05 4.11 13.80
C GLY A 82 50.57 4.36 14.08
N HIS A 83 50.28 4.98 15.23
CA HIS A 83 48.94 5.35 15.67
C HIS A 83 48.89 6.84 15.99
N ALA A 84 47.94 7.59 15.43
CA ALA A 84 47.74 8.99 15.81
C ALA A 84 46.26 9.34 15.96
N GLU A 85 45.99 10.21 16.94
CA GLU A 85 44.67 10.73 17.25
C GLU A 85 44.67 12.26 17.14
N TYR A 86 43.66 12.82 16.48
CA TYR A 86 43.45 14.26 16.38
C TYR A 86 42.06 14.62 16.91
N ASN A 87 42.03 15.34 18.02
CA ASN A 87 40.84 15.76 18.72
C ASN A 87 40.57 17.23 18.41
N LEU A 88 39.53 17.51 17.61
CA LEU A 88 39.04 18.85 17.29
C LEU A 88 37.82 19.17 18.14
N SER A 89 38.03 19.94 19.21
CA SER A 89 37.00 20.39 20.15
C SER A 89 36.76 21.90 20.13
N GLY A 90 37.44 22.64 19.25
CA GLY A 90 37.25 24.07 19.00
C GLY A 90 38.26 24.62 17.99
N GLY A 91 38.10 25.88 17.58
CA GLY A 91 38.97 26.50 16.57
C GLY A 91 38.63 26.13 15.11
N GLU A 92 39.54 26.44 14.19
CA GLU A 92 39.37 26.20 12.75
C GLU A 92 40.58 25.48 12.13
N VAL A 93 40.30 24.47 11.32
CA VAL A 93 41.24 23.81 10.41
C VAL A 93 40.85 24.15 8.97
N ASN A 94 41.60 25.04 8.33
CA ASN A 94 41.35 25.51 6.98
C ASN A 94 42.25 24.80 5.95
N LEU A 95 41.70 23.78 5.30
CA LEU A 95 42.27 23.03 4.17
C LEU A 95 41.39 23.21 2.91
N SER A 96 40.69 24.34 2.80
CA SER A 96 39.64 24.56 1.78
C SER A 96 40.08 24.38 0.32
N ASN A 97 41.38 24.43 0.02
CA ASN A 97 41.92 24.16 -1.32
C ASN A 97 42.87 22.94 -1.37
N LYS A 98 42.87 22.08 -0.34
CA LYS A 98 43.74 20.90 -0.20
C LYS A 98 42.94 19.62 -0.01
N THR A 99 43.57 18.50 -0.36
CA THR A 99 43.12 17.16 0.04
C THR A 99 43.53 16.89 1.48
N MET A 100 42.58 16.48 2.31
CA MET A 100 42.84 15.98 3.65
C MET A 100 43.01 14.46 3.63
N TYR A 101 44.04 13.95 4.29
CA TYR A 101 44.23 12.51 4.53
C TYR A 101 44.09 12.21 6.02
N VAL A 102 43.18 11.29 6.38
CA VAL A 102 43.05 10.82 7.77
C VAL A 102 44.21 9.88 8.13
N SER A 103 44.60 8.98 7.22
CA SER A 103 45.79 8.14 7.36
C SER A 103 46.60 8.01 6.07
N PHE A 104 47.87 7.60 6.18
CA PHE A 104 48.66 7.12 5.05
C PHE A 104 48.85 5.60 5.11
N ARG A 105 49.87 5.11 5.82
CA ARG A 105 50.16 3.68 6.00
C ARG A 105 49.97 3.18 7.44
N GLY A 106 49.64 4.07 8.37
CA GLY A 106 49.36 3.75 9.77
C GLY A 106 47.87 3.83 10.10
N THR A 107 47.56 3.83 11.40
CA THR A 107 46.21 4.05 11.92
C THR A 107 46.04 5.52 12.33
N GLY A 108 45.05 6.19 11.76
CA GLY A 108 44.70 7.57 12.08
C GLY A 108 43.25 7.69 12.53
N VAL A 109 43.02 8.43 13.61
CA VAL A 109 41.67 8.72 14.13
C VAL A 109 41.50 10.23 14.27
N VAL A 110 40.47 10.80 13.64
CA VAL A 110 40.08 12.19 13.84
C VAL A 110 38.75 12.23 14.57
N ASN A 111 38.71 12.86 15.75
CA ASN A 111 37.52 13.07 16.54
C ASN A 111 37.16 14.56 16.50
N GLN A 112 36.14 14.91 15.73
CA GLN A 112 35.58 16.25 15.72
C GLN A 112 34.32 16.29 16.57
N SER A 113 34.37 17.02 17.69
CA SER A 113 33.23 17.24 18.60
C SER A 113 32.75 18.68 18.60
N ALA A 114 33.56 19.62 18.10
CA ALA A 114 33.22 21.03 17.89
C ALA A 114 34.19 21.67 16.86
N GLY A 115 34.18 22.99 16.73
CA GLY A 115 35.05 23.71 15.78
C GLY A 115 34.66 23.53 14.32
N VAL A 116 35.49 24.07 13.42
CA VAL A 116 35.26 24.08 11.97
C VAL A 116 36.41 23.38 11.25
N LEU A 117 36.12 22.43 10.37
CA LEU A 117 37.10 21.85 9.44
C LEU A 117 36.65 22.10 8.00
N ARG A 118 37.52 22.64 7.16
CA ARG A 118 37.29 22.85 5.73
C ARG A 118 38.25 22.02 4.91
N ALA A 119 37.76 21.24 3.95
CA ALA A 119 38.61 20.44 3.05
C ALA A 119 38.08 20.44 1.61
N ALA A 120 38.98 20.59 0.62
CA ALA A 120 38.59 20.50 -0.79
C ALA A 120 38.15 19.07 -1.15
N THR A 121 38.92 18.08 -0.72
CA THR A 121 38.59 16.66 -0.79
C THR A 121 39.09 15.95 0.46
N MET A 122 38.57 14.75 0.74
CA MET A 122 39.00 13.95 1.88
C MET A 122 39.24 12.50 1.46
N ASN A 123 40.33 11.92 1.93
CA ASN A 123 40.61 10.50 1.79
C ASN A 123 40.84 9.91 3.18
N LEU A 124 40.09 8.85 3.50
CA LEU A 124 40.27 8.19 4.79
C LEU A 124 41.64 7.51 4.86
N SER A 125 42.10 6.89 3.77
CA SER A 125 43.49 6.39 3.69
C SER A 125 44.11 6.58 2.32
N ALA A 126 45.34 7.10 2.27
CA ALA A 126 46.10 7.22 1.01
C ALA A 126 46.76 5.91 0.52
N ASP A 127 46.98 4.91 1.38
CA ASP A 127 47.63 3.64 1.03
C ASP A 127 46.76 2.45 1.47
N ALA A 128 46.89 1.32 0.78
CA ALA A 128 46.12 0.11 1.06
C ALA A 128 46.35 -0.49 2.45
N ARG A 129 47.48 -0.14 3.07
CA ARG A 129 47.87 -0.60 4.41
C ARG A 129 47.39 0.32 5.53
N GLY A 130 46.96 1.54 5.23
CA GLY A 130 46.50 2.50 6.23
C GLY A 130 45.06 2.26 6.66
N LEU A 131 44.74 2.72 7.88
CA LEU A 131 43.41 2.64 8.47
C LEU A 131 43.00 4.02 9.02
N GLY A 132 42.09 4.69 8.33
CA GLY A 132 41.60 6.01 8.72
C GLY A 132 40.19 5.96 9.27
N THR A 133 39.97 6.52 10.45
CA THR A 133 38.62 6.69 11.02
C THR A 133 38.35 8.16 11.29
N TYR A 134 37.23 8.67 10.77
CA TYR A 134 36.76 10.02 11.05
C TYR A 134 35.46 9.95 11.85
N HIS A 135 35.44 10.56 13.03
CA HIS A 135 34.27 10.71 13.88
C HIS A 135 33.84 12.16 13.89
N LEU A 136 32.70 12.45 13.28
CA LEU A 136 32.04 13.73 13.35
C LEU A 136 30.89 13.62 14.35
N THR A 137 31.09 14.16 15.55
CA THR A 137 30.11 14.11 16.67
C THR A 137 29.63 15.51 17.08
N GLY A 138 30.13 16.56 16.44
CA GLY A 138 29.69 17.94 16.63
C GLY A 138 30.56 18.91 15.80
N GLY A 139 30.24 20.20 15.82
CA GLY A 139 30.93 21.20 14.99
C GLY A 139 30.52 21.19 13.52
N GLU A 140 31.30 21.87 12.68
CA GLU A 140 31.05 22.01 11.24
C GLU A 140 32.14 21.35 10.38
N LEU A 141 31.72 20.54 9.41
CA LEU A 141 32.58 19.98 8.38
C LEU A 141 32.18 20.53 7.01
N TRP A 142 33.07 21.32 6.40
CA TRP A 142 32.89 21.91 5.08
C TRP A 142 33.64 21.08 4.03
N LEU A 143 32.92 20.64 3.00
CA LEU A 143 33.44 19.81 1.92
C LEU A 143 33.19 20.45 0.55
N GLY A 144 34.20 20.42 -0.33
CA GLY A 144 34.14 21.03 -1.66
C GLY A 144 34.36 20.06 -2.84
N GLY A 145 34.28 18.75 -2.59
CA GLY A 145 34.62 17.72 -3.57
C GLY A 145 34.47 16.30 -3.01
N GLY A 146 35.19 15.33 -3.58
CA GLY A 146 35.07 13.92 -3.24
C GLY A 146 35.59 13.56 -1.84
N VAL A 147 34.85 12.69 -1.15
CA VAL A 147 35.28 11.96 0.06
C VAL A 147 35.35 10.47 -0.29
N SER A 148 36.53 9.88 -0.23
CA SER A 148 36.74 8.47 -0.60
C SER A 148 37.43 7.69 0.50
N ARG A 149 37.22 6.36 0.51
CA ARG A 149 37.98 5.47 1.40
C ARG A 149 39.47 5.51 1.05
N GLY A 150 39.77 5.68 -0.24
CA GLY A 150 41.11 5.53 -0.80
C GLY A 150 41.59 4.08 -0.73
N GLY A 151 42.88 3.85 -0.47
CA GLY A 151 43.46 2.51 -0.51
C GLY A 151 43.03 1.60 0.66
N GLY A 152 42.82 2.17 1.84
CA GLY A 152 42.82 1.44 3.12
C GLY A 152 41.55 0.66 3.43
N VAL A 153 41.61 -0.67 3.40
CA VAL A 153 40.50 -1.56 3.78
C VAL A 153 40.20 -1.43 5.27
N GLY A 154 38.93 -1.17 5.63
CA GLY A 154 38.47 -1.01 7.02
C GLY A 154 38.36 0.43 7.52
N SER A 155 38.75 1.42 6.71
CA SER A 155 38.57 2.83 7.05
C SER A 155 37.08 3.21 7.12
N ALA A 156 36.71 4.10 8.03
CA ALA A 156 35.30 4.42 8.32
C ALA A 156 35.03 5.92 8.50
N LEU A 157 33.87 6.36 8.01
CA LEU A 157 33.34 7.71 8.24
C LEU A 157 32.08 7.61 9.11
N ASN A 158 32.16 8.14 10.33
CA ASN A 158 31.08 8.13 11.31
C ASN A 158 30.55 9.56 11.51
N LEU A 159 29.24 9.74 11.37
CA LEU A 159 28.55 11.03 11.42
C LEU A 159 27.48 10.99 12.53
N GLY A 160 27.40 12.00 13.39
CA GLY A 160 26.43 12.03 14.50
C GLY A 160 26.52 13.28 15.38
N GLY A 161 25.92 13.18 16.56
CA GLY A 161 26.09 14.06 17.73
C GLY A 161 25.63 15.52 17.56
N GLY A 162 24.84 15.85 16.54
CA GLY A 162 24.40 17.23 16.27
C GLY A 162 25.31 18.00 15.31
N ALA A 163 26.23 17.31 14.63
CA ALA A 163 27.16 17.91 13.69
C ALA A 163 26.49 18.51 12.45
N ILE A 164 27.21 19.40 11.77
CA ILE A 164 26.75 20.09 10.56
C ILE A 164 27.71 19.80 9.41
N LEU A 165 27.19 19.27 8.30
CA LEU A 165 27.91 19.17 7.02
C LEU A 165 27.48 20.32 6.11
N ARG A 166 28.47 21.01 5.55
CA ARG A 166 28.28 22.14 4.67
C ARG A 166 29.00 21.95 3.34
N PRO A 167 28.37 22.29 2.21
CA PRO A 167 29.07 22.38 0.95
C PRO A 167 29.86 23.69 0.84
N PHE A 168 30.91 23.68 0.02
CA PHE A 168 31.41 24.88 -0.66
C PHE A 168 31.85 24.51 -2.09
N ASN A 169 32.28 25.49 -2.88
CA ASN A 169 32.56 25.33 -4.32
C ASN A 169 31.33 24.85 -5.12
N ALA A 170 31.31 23.59 -5.57
CA ALA A 170 30.23 23.01 -6.38
C ALA A 170 29.40 21.95 -5.60
N GLY A 171 29.73 21.70 -4.33
CA GLY A 171 29.18 20.60 -3.52
C GLY A 171 30.19 19.49 -3.26
N TYR A 172 29.74 18.38 -2.67
CA TYR A 172 30.58 17.23 -2.34
C TYR A 172 29.95 15.89 -2.69
N THR A 173 30.80 14.86 -2.80
CA THR A 173 30.36 13.47 -2.98
C THR A 173 31.04 12.58 -1.95
N ILE A 174 30.28 12.03 -1.01
CA ILE A 174 30.73 10.98 -0.10
C ILE A 174 30.47 9.64 -0.77
N ASN A 175 31.55 8.98 -1.20
CA ASN A 175 31.48 7.73 -1.94
C ASN A 175 31.02 6.57 -1.05
N ALA A 176 30.28 5.64 -1.63
CA ALA A 176 29.80 4.43 -0.94
C ALA A 176 30.94 3.57 -0.34
N ASP A 177 32.14 3.64 -0.92
CA ASP A 177 33.31 2.91 -0.44
C ASP A 177 33.78 3.35 0.96
N THR A 178 33.42 4.57 1.39
CA THR A 178 33.69 5.11 2.74
C THR A 178 32.81 4.47 3.81
N THR A 179 31.77 3.75 3.42
CA THR A 179 30.76 3.15 4.32
C THR A 179 30.25 4.15 5.36
N PRO A 180 29.64 5.28 4.93
CA PRO A 180 29.27 6.35 5.84
C PRO A 180 28.20 5.87 6.82
N ARG A 181 28.42 6.09 8.13
CA ARG A 181 27.54 5.64 9.19
C ARG A 181 26.96 6.77 10.03
N LEU A 182 25.65 6.87 10.10
CA LEU A 182 24.93 7.65 11.10
C LEU A 182 25.01 6.94 12.46
N THR A 183 25.63 7.60 13.42
CA THR A 183 25.79 7.18 14.82
C THR A 183 24.76 7.91 15.69
N ASP A 184 24.96 8.06 16.99
CA ASP A 184 23.95 8.67 17.86
C ASP A 184 23.66 10.13 17.49
N GLY A 185 22.38 10.55 17.54
CA GLY A 185 21.95 11.93 17.29
C GLY A 185 21.62 12.27 15.83
N LEU A 186 21.37 13.57 15.59
CA LEU A 186 21.02 14.10 14.26
C LEU A 186 22.25 14.72 13.58
N VAL A 187 22.39 14.47 12.29
CA VAL A 187 23.37 15.16 11.43
C VAL A 187 22.64 16.18 10.57
N ARG A 188 23.07 17.44 10.60
CA ARG A 188 22.47 18.51 9.78
C ARG A 188 23.22 18.68 8.48
N PHE A 189 22.49 18.68 7.37
CA PHE A 189 22.96 18.98 6.04
C PHE A 189 22.44 20.36 5.67
N CYS A 190 23.34 21.34 5.54
CA CYS A 190 22.96 22.75 5.44
C CYS A 190 23.84 23.50 4.45
N SER A 191 23.23 24.28 3.55
CA SER A 191 23.94 25.22 2.68
C SER A 191 23.50 26.67 2.89
N GLU A 192 24.36 27.59 2.46
CA GLU A 192 24.04 29.03 2.39
C GLU A 192 23.44 29.45 1.03
N GLY A 193 23.34 28.52 0.06
CA GLY A 193 22.86 28.81 -1.28
C GLY A 193 22.27 27.58 -1.99
N SER A 194 21.48 27.79 -3.03
CA SER A 194 20.77 26.72 -3.75
C SER A 194 21.59 26.02 -4.84
N GLY A 195 22.74 26.57 -5.23
CA GLY A 195 23.55 26.07 -6.34
C GLY A 195 24.40 24.83 -6.07
N PHE A 196 24.21 24.16 -4.92
CA PHE A 196 25.00 22.99 -4.54
C PHE A 196 24.20 21.70 -4.71
N THR A 197 24.89 20.66 -5.19
CA THR A 197 24.38 19.28 -5.20
C THR A 197 25.38 18.42 -4.45
N ASN A 198 24.90 17.79 -3.38
CA ASN A 198 25.70 16.95 -2.50
C ASN A 198 25.22 15.52 -2.59
N THR A 199 26.12 14.55 -2.65
CA THR A 199 25.76 13.13 -2.77
C THR A 199 26.38 12.33 -1.63
N ILE A 200 25.62 11.40 -1.08
CA ILE A 200 26.11 10.39 -0.14
C ILE A 200 25.67 9.00 -0.59
N GLY A 201 26.63 8.10 -0.78
CA GLY A 201 26.39 6.73 -1.21
C GLY A 201 26.31 5.76 -0.04
N SER A 202 25.35 4.83 -0.09
CA SER A 202 25.22 3.70 0.87
C SER A 202 25.22 4.13 2.35
N LEU A 203 24.53 5.22 2.68
CA LEU A 203 24.43 5.73 4.05
C LEU A 203 23.70 4.73 4.95
N ALA A 204 24.26 4.38 6.10
CA ALA A 204 23.60 3.45 7.01
C ALA A 204 23.72 3.85 8.49
N GLY A 205 23.00 3.19 9.40
CA GLY A 205 23.25 3.30 10.84
C GLY A 205 22.03 3.61 11.71
N ALA A 206 22.26 3.87 12.99
CA ALA A 206 21.20 4.08 13.97
C ALA A 206 20.73 5.55 14.07
N GLY A 207 21.58 6.49 13.64
CA GLY A 207 21.30 7.92 13.71
C GLY A 207 20.31 8.45 12.69
N GLY A 208 19.97 9.73 12.85
CA GLY A 208 19.08 10.46 11.96
C GLY A 208 19.75 11.65 11.27
N LEU A 209 19.02 12.30 10.37
CA LEU A 209 19.52 13.46 9.65
C LEU A 209 18.45 14.54 9.45
N VAL A 210 18.92 15.77 9.34
CA VAL A 210 18.10 16.95 9.04
C VAL A 210 18.64 17.59 7.77
N LYS A 211 17.79 17.82 6.78
CA LYS A 211 18.08 18.65 5.61
C LYS A 211 17.48 20.04 5.82
N GLU A 212 18.38 21.03 5.88
CA GLU A 212 18.08 22.45 5.97
C GLU A 212 18.89 23.21 4.89
N GLY A 213 18.56 24.47 4.60
CA GLY A 213 19.17 25.20 3.48
C GLY A 213 18.62 24.81 2.10
N ALA A 214 18.92 25.61 1.07
CA ALA A 214 18.22 25.57 -0.23
C ALA A 214 18.84 24.61 -1.27
N ASP A 215 19.92 23.90 -0.94
CA ASP A 215 20.63 22.97 -1.80
C ASP A 215 19.96 21.59 -1.92
N THR A 216 20.53 20.75 -2.79
CA THR A 216 20.11 19.35 -2.99
C THR A 216 21.06 18.37 -2.30
N LEU A 217 20.49 17.43 -1.55
CA LEU A 217 21.17 16.23 -1.02
C LEU A 217 20.64 14.98 -1.73
N ILE A 218 21.52 14.26 -2.42
CA ILE A 218 21.24 12.99 -3.08
C ILE A 218 21.64 11.84 -2.16
N LEU A 219 20.68 10.96 -1.87
CA LEU A 219 20.88 9.69 -1.20
C LEU A 219 20.96 8.58 -2.24
N ALA A 220 22.19 8.19 -2.61
CA ALA A 220 22.45 7.08 -3.52
C ALA A 220 22.50 5.76 -2.74
N GLY A 221 21.32 5.34 -2.28
CA GLY A 221 21.12 4.17 -1.43
C GLY A 221 21.32 4.51 0.05
N ALA A 222 20.30 4.26 0.87
CA ALA A 222 20.39 4.54 2.30
C ALA A 222 19.56 3.56 3.15
N SER A 223 20.10 3.18 4.31
CA SER A 223 19.45 2.28 5.27
C SER A 223 19.78 2.63 6.72
N PHE A 224 18.96 3.48 7.34
CA PHE A 224 19.17 3.95 8.71
C PHE A 224 17.87 3.96 9.53
N ALA A 225 17.99 3.99 10.85
CA ALA A 225 16.86 3.88 11.78
C ALA A 225 16.40 5.22 12.37
N GLY A 226 17.30 6.20 12.51
CA GLY A 226 16.95 7.50 13.07
C GLY A 226 16.09 8.34 12.12
N PRO A 227 15.51 9.44 12.60
CA PRO A 227 14.55 10.22 11.82
C PRO A 227 15.22 10.99 10.66
N LEU A 228 14.44 11.23 9.61
CA LEU A 228 14.78 12.10 8.49
C LEU A 228 13.84 13.31 8.50
N LEU A 229 14.38 14.50 8.76
CA LEU A 229 13.62 15.75 8.72
C LEU A 229 14.05 16.59 7.51
N VAL A 230 13.09 17.02 6.69
CA VAL A 230 13.32 17.91 5.54
C VAL A 230 12.61 19.24 5.79
N SER A 231 13.38 20.25 6.17
CA SER A 231 12.86 21.58 6.51
C SER A 231 13.02 22.60 5.39
N ASN A 232 14.01 22.42 4.51
CA ASN A 232 14.22 23.27 3.33
C ASN A 232 15.11 22.55 2.29
N GLY A 233 15.10 23.04 1.04
CA GLY A 233 15.87 22.48 -0.07
C GLY A 233 15.33 21.12 -0.51
N THR A 234 16.17 20.33 -1.14
CA THR A 234 15.77 19.05 -1.75
C THR A 234 16.56 17.89 -1.15
N VAL A 235 15.87 16.80 -0.82
CA VAL A 235 16.47 15.48 -0.67
C VAL A 235 15.98 14.61 -1.84
N SER A 236 16.89 14.02 -2.60
CA SER A 236 16.54 13.11 -3.70
C SER A 236 17.09 11.72 -3.41
N ALA A 237 16.22 10.72 -3.29
CA ALA A 237 16.62 9.33 -3.18
C ALA A 237 16.66 8.72 -4.58
N THR A 238 17.85 8.38 -5.06
CA THR A 238 18.07 7.84 -6.41
C THR A 238 18.14 6.32 -6.45
N GLU A 239 18.26 5.68 -5.28
CA GLU A 239 18.19 4.24 -5.08
C GLU A 239 17.35 3.95 -3.84
N THR A 240 17.22 2.67 -3.46
CA THR A 240 16.36 2.25 -2.35
C THR A 240 16.66 3.00 -1.04
N LEU A 241 15.60 3.57 -0.47
CA LEU A 241 15.61 4.14 0.88
C LEU A 241 14.95 3.13 1.83
N ASN A 242 15.75 2.29 2.48
CA ASN A 242 15.27 1.14 3.24
C ASN A 242 15.64 1.26 4.71
N GLY A 243 14.76 1.78 5.55
CA GLY A 243 15.08 1.99 6.97
C GLY A 243 13.85 2.02 7.88
N LEU A 244 14.10 1.95 9.19
CA LEU A 244 13.07 2.21 10.20
C LEU A 244 12.97 3.71 10.52
N ASN A 245 13.42 4.56 9.61
CA ASN A 245 13.42 6.01 9.77
C ASN A 245 12.01 6.57 9.69
N ALA A 246 11.67 7.42 10.66
CA ALA A 246 10.49 8.28 10.59
C ALA A 246 10.84 9.49 9.71
N VAL A 247 10.02 9.74 8.68
CA VAL A 247 10.23 10.83 7.73
C VAL A 247 9.25 11.96 8.04
N THR A 248 9.76 13.18 8.13
CA THR A 248 8.93 14.39 8.27
C THR A 248 9.37 15.46 7.28
N VAL A 249 8.42 15.97 6.50
CA VAL A 249 8.64 17.05 5.53
C VAL A 249 7.84 18.27 5.98
N VAL A 250 8.54 19.34 6.36
CA VAL A 250 7.93 20.55 6.95
C VAL A 250 8.07 21.80 6.09
N GLY A 251 8.91 21.79 5.04
CA GLY A 251 9.11 22.96 4.17
C GLY A 251 9.98 22.77 2.92
N GLY A 252 10.71 21.65 2.80
CA GLY A 252 11.47 21.31 1.59
C GLY A 252 10.79 20.28 0.70
N LEU A 253 11.55 19.73 -0.25
CA LEU A 253 11.15 18.62 -1.14
C LEU A 253 11.90 17.34 -0.74
N LEU A 254 11.17 16.24 -0.58
CA LEU A 254 11.72 14.89 -0.58
C LEU A 254 11.22 14.17 -1.82
N ASP A 255 12.14 13.77 -2.69
CA ASP A 255 11.87 13.27 -4.04
C ASP A 255 12.40 11.84 -4.20
N LEU A 256 11.53 10.90 -4.56
CA LEU A 256 11.93 9.52 -4.90
C LEU A 256 12.06 9.41 -6.41
N ALA A 257 13.27 9.16 -6.91
CA ALA A 257 13.51 9.04 -8.35
C ALA A 257 12.68 7.91 -8.99
N PRO A 258 12.51 7.90 -10.34
CA PRO A 258 11.71 6.89 -11.01
C PRO A 258 12.12 5.44 -10.67
N GLY A 259 11.14 4.59 -10.37
CA GLY A 259 11.37 3.19 -10.00
C GLY A 259 11.97 2.95 -8.61
N VAL A 260 12.15 3.99 -7.79
CA VAL A 260 12.72 3.84 -6.44
C VAL A 260 11.67 3.33 -5.45
N PHE A 261 12.07 2.35 -4.64
CA PHE A 261 11.29 1.85 -3.51
C PHE A 261 11.78 2.44 -2.19
N ALA A 262 10.85 2.87 -1.34
CA ALA A 262 11.13 3.30 0.02
C ALA A 262 10.32 2.49 1.05
N LYS A 263 11.02 2.01 2.09
CA LYS A 263 10.42 1.42 3.29
C LYS A 263 10.72 2.33 4.48
N LEU A 264 9.67 2.82 5.13
CA LEU A 264 9.73 3.82 6.19
C LEU A 264 9.01 3.31 7.46
N SER A 265 9.30 3.87 8.63
CA SER A 265 8.51 3.60 9.84
C SER A 265 7.34 4.56 10.03
N ALA A 266 7.46 5.80 9.55
CA ALA A 266 6.39 6.80 9.53
C ALA A 266 6.64 7.81 8.41
N LEU A 267 5.58 8.41 7.87
CA LEU A 267 5.66 9.51 6.91
C LEU A 267 4.66 10.61 7.27
N MET A 268 5.17 11.82 7.50
CA MET A 268 4.37 13.01 7.80
C MET A 268 4.79 14.20 6.93
N VAL A 269 3.84 14.83 6.25
CA VAL A 269 4.05 15.97 5.36
C VAL A 269 3.15 17.11 5.83
N THR A 270 3.74 18.22 6.29
CA THR A 270 3.00 19.31 6.99
C THR A 270 3.13 20.69 6.38
N GLY A 271 4.14 20.92 5.55
CA GLY A 271 4.38 22.21 4.91
C GLY A 271 5.36 22.19 3.75
N GLY A 272 5.79 21.01 3.32
CA GLY A 272 6.64 20.83 2.14
C GLY A 272 6.06 19.77 1.21
N VAL A 273 6.89 19.25 0.30
CA VAL A 273 6.46 18.33 -0.75
C VAL A 273 7.14 16.98 -0.59
N PHE A 274 6.36 15.91 -0.63
CA PHE A 274 6.88 14.55 -0.84
C PHE A 274 6.47 14.10 -2.24
N ARG A 275 7.42 13.76 -3.12
CA ARG A 275 7.15 13.36 -4.50
C ARG A 275 7.52 11.90 -4.75
N LEU A 276 6.57 11.15 -5.32
CA LEU A 276 6.76 9.83 -5.89
C LEU A 276 6.79 9.99 -7.41
N ASN A 277 7.97 9.87 -8.02
CA ASN A 277 8.09 9.88 -9.48
C ASN A 277 7.57 8.56 -10.10
N THR A 278 7.58 8.49 -11.43
CA THR A 278 7.04 7.36 -12.20
C THR A 278 7.48 5.99 -11.67
N ASN A 279 6.52 5.09 -11.43
CA ASN A 279 6.74 3.72 -10.92
C ASN A 279 7.49 3.62 -9.58
N SER A 280 7.61 4.70 -8.82
CA SER A 280 8.15 4.65 -7.46
C SER A 280 7.12 4.12 -6.46
N ALA A 281 7.59 3.58 -5.34
CA ALA A 281 6.71 2.97 -4.36
C ALA A 281 7.15 3.26 -2.92
N VAL A 282 6.17 3.50 -2.05
CA VAL A 282 6.38 3.74 -0.61
C VAL A 282 5.54 2.79 0.23
N VAL A 283 6.20 2.16 1.21
CA VAL A 283 5.55 1.37 2.26
C VAL A 283 5.92 1.95 3.62
N VAL A 284 4.90 2.30 4.41
CA VAL A 284 5.05 2.68 5.82
C VAL A 284 4.75 1.46 6.69
N THR A 285 5.71 1.07 7.53
CA THR A 285 5.68 -0.20 8.28
C THR A 285 5.69 -0.04 9.80
N GLY A 286 5.64 1.19 10.32
CA GLY A 286 5.52 1.40 11.76
C GLY A 286 4.10 1.13 12.29
N ASN A 287 3.91 1.39 13.58
CA ASN A 287 2.64 1.18 14.28
C ASN A 287 1.46 1.97 13.69
N ASP A 288 1.76 3.06 12.97
CA ASP A 288 0.81 3.85 12.21
C ASP A 288 1.19 3.77 10.73
N PRO A 289 0.53 2.90 9.93
CA PRO A 289 0.93 2.64 8.54
C PRO A 289 0.50 3.75 7.56
N TRP A 290 -0.03 4.86 8.06
CA TRP A 290 -0.56 5.95 7.25
C TRP A 290 0.53 6.99 6.92
N ALA A 291 0.72 7.26 5.63
CA ALA A 291 1.37 8.48 5.18
C ALA A 291 0.42 9.66 5.39
N ARG A 292 0.79 10.58 6.26
CA ARG A 292 -0.07 11.69 6.67
C ARG A 292 0.29 12.97 5.93
N VAL A 293 -0.69 13.63 5.35
CA VAL A 293 -0.57 14.92 4.68
C VAL A 293 -1.49 15.92 5.37
N ALA A 294 -0.92 17.01 5.89
CA ALA A 294 -1.66 18.02 6.63
C ALA A 294 -1.11 19.43 6.44
N GLY A 295 -1.86 20.44 6.89
CA GLY A 295 -1.47 21.85 6.75
C GLY A 295 -1.18 22.20 5.29
N GLU A 296 -0.11 22.96 5.04
CA GLU A 296 0.36 23.34 3.70
C GLU A 296 1.18 22.21 3.03
N GLY A 297 1.11 20.98 3.54
CA GLY A 297 1.81 19.82 3.00
C GLY A 297 1.20 19.31 1.69
N ALA A 298 2.07 18.86 0.78
CA ALA A 298 1.66 18.28 -0.49
C ALA A 298 2.32 16.93 -0.76
N LEU A 299 1.53 15.98 -1.26
CA LEU A 299 2.01 14.71 -1.80
C LEU A 299 1.83 14.72 -3.32
N GLU A 300 2.91 14.55 -4.07
CA GLU A 300 2.86 14.50 -5.54
C GLU A 300 3.05 13.06 -6.02
N LEU A 301 2.11 12.57 -6.82
CA LEU A 301 2.10 11.21 -7.36
C LEU A 301 2.11 11.25 -8.89
N ASP A 302 3.22 10.79 -9.47
CA ASP A 302 3.36 10.58 -10.92
C ASP A 302 2.79 9.23 -11.38
N ASP A 303 2.85 8.97 -12.68
CA ASP A 303 2.29 7.78 -13.30
C ASP A 303 2.89 6.47 -12.76
N GLY A 304 2.06 5.49 -12.44
CA GLY A 304 2.45 4.22 -11.84
C GLY A 304 2.93 4.30 -10.39
N ALA A 305 2.90 5.46 -9.74
CA ALA A 305 3.30 5.60 -8.34
C ALA A 305 2.40 4.77 -7.40
N ARG A 306 3.00 4.14 -6.39
CA ARG A 306 2.30 3.24 -5.45
C ARG A 306 2.53 3.61 -3.99
N LEU A 307 1.47 3.69 -3.19
CA LEU A 307 1.56 4.00 -1.76
C LEU A 307 0.58 3.12 -0.94
N VAL A 308 1.01 2.57 0.19
CA VAL A 308 0.17 1.66 0.99
C VAL A 308 -1.04 2.34 1.64
N CYS A 309 -0.85 3.24 2.60
CA CYS A 309 -1.96 3.97 3.19
C CYS A 309 -1.69 5.48 3.14
N LEU A 310 -2.72 6.24 2.81
CA LEU A 310 -2.71 7.70 2.64
C LEU A 310 -3.79 8.33 3.53
N ASP A 311 -3.42 9.26 4.39
CA ASP A 311 -4.35 10.02 5.24
C ASP A 311 -4.13 11.51 5.03
N VAL A 312 -5.11 12.18 4.42
CA VAL A 312 -5.06 13.60 4.06
C VAL A 312 -6.06 14.36 4.91
N SER A 313 -5.56 15.31 5.71
CA SER A 313 -6.43 16.23 6.45
C SER A 313 -7.09 17.25 5.51
N GLU A 314 -8.09 17.99 5.98
CA GLU A 314 -8.82 18.99 5.19
C GLU A 314 -7.94 20.04 4.47
N GLN A 315 -6.75 20.34 4.99
CA GLN A 315 -5.84 21.35 4.41
C GLN A 315 -4.74 20.75 3.52
N GLY A 316 -4.43 19.45 3.69
CA GLY A 316 -3.39 18.80 2.92
C GLY A 316 -3.81 18.56 1.47
N THR A 317 -2.84 18.52 0.56
CA THR A 317 -3.12 18.34 -0.87
C THR A 317 -2.39 17.14 -1.46
N VAL A 318 -3.02 16.49 -2.44
CA VAL A 318 -2.40 15.45 -3.27
C VAL A 318 -2.43 15.91 -4.71
N ALA A 319 -1.28 16.03 -5.37
CA ALA A 319 -1.20 16.41 -6.78
C ALA A 319 -0.94 15.19 -7.66
N LEU A 320 -1.72 15.08 -8.74
CA LEU A 320 -1.67 13.98 -9.71
C LEU A 320 -1.22 14.49 -11.07
N THR A 321 -0.04 14.05 -11.50
CA THR A 321 0.69 14.64 -12.65
C THR A 321 0.79 13.70 -13.86
N GLY A 322 0.66 12.38 -13.67
CA GLY A 322 1.02 11.38 -14.70
C GLY A 322 -0.10 10.53 -15.32
N GLY A 323 -1.28 10.45 -14.72
CA GLY A 323 -2.43 9.72 -15.28
C GLY A 323 -2.95 8.57 -14.42
N THR A 324 -2.07 7.77 -13.82
CA THR A 324 -2.47 6.65 -12.92
C THR A 324 -1.59 6.52 -11.68
N ALA A 325 -2.08 6.96 -10.51
CA ALA A 325 -1.46 6.65 -9.22
C ALA A 325 -2.29 5.59 -8.49
N THR A 326 -1.67 4.78 -7.63
CA THR A 326 -2.36 3.77 -6.82
C THR A 326 -2.05 3.96 -5.35
N VAL A 327 -3.09 3.98 -4.52
CA VAL A 327 -2.98 3.85 -3.07
C VAL A 327 -3.79 2.65 -2.61
N PHE A 328 -3.33 1.91 -1.60
CA PHE A 328 -4.13 0.79 -1.09
C PHE A 328 -5.18 1.27 -0.09
N ARG A 329 -4.93 2.29 0.72
CA ARG A 329 -6.00 2.90 1.52
C ARG A 329 -5.87 4.39 1.45
N ALA A 330 -7.00 5.07 1.35
CA ALA A 330 -7.04 6.52 1.39
C ALA A 330 -8.08 6.98 2.41
N ARG A 331 -7.69 7.97 3.20
CA ARG A 331 -8.58 8.80 4.01
C ARG A 331 -8.41 10.23 3.56
N ILE A 332 -9.51 10.91 3.30
CA ILE A 332 -9.52 12.32 2.92
C ILE A 332 -10.54 13.03 3.81
N GLY A 333 -10.10 14.07 4.52
CA GLY A 333 -10.96 14.79 5.48
C GLY A 333 -11.50 13.90 6.59
N GLY A 334 -10.75 12.84 6.96
CA GLY A 334 -11.19 11.84 7.94
C GLY A 334 -12.15 10.77 7.40
N LEU A 335 -12.59 10.86 6.14
CA LEU A 335 -13.41 9.84 5.49
C LEU A 335 -12.54 8.83 4.74
N GLU A 336 -12.68 7.53 5.04
CA GLU A 336 -12.01 6.47 4.29
C GLU A 336 -12.72 6.26 2.93
N LEU A 337 -11.95 6.34 1.84
CA LEU A 337 -12.48 6.20 0.49
C LEU A 337 -12.76 4.73 0.16
N ASP A 338 -13.82 4.49 -0.61
CA ASP A 338 -14.09 3.17 -1.17
C ASP A 338 -13.01 2.77 -2.20
N ALA A 339 -12.99 1.48 -2.57
CA ALA A 339 -12.11 1.04 -3.64
C ALA A 339 -12.63 1.58 -4.99
N GLY A 340 -11.76 2.21 -5.79
CA GLY A 340 -12.16 2.81 -7.06
C GLY A 340 -11.15 3.80 -7.62
N LEU A 341 -11.39 4.26 -8.84
CA LEU A 341 -10.59 5.27 -9.52
C LEU A 341 -11.21 6.66 -9.29
N TYR A 342 -10.45 7.55 -8.65
CA TYR A 342 -10.84 8.92 -8.33
C TYR A 342 -10.04 9.91 -9.16
N ARG A 343 -10.70 10.88 -9.80
CA ARG A 343 -9.98 11.93 -10.56
C ARG A 343 -9.82 13.17 -9.69
N ALA A 344 -8.82 13.99 -10.03
CA ALA A 344 -8.63 15.28 -9.36
C ALA A 344 -9.88 16.18 -9.42
N ALA A 345 -10.71 16.04 -10.47
CA ALA A 345 -11.96 16.78 -10.60
C ALA A 345 -13.07 16.30 -9.64
N ASP A 346 -12.94 15.09 -9.06
CA ASP A 346 -13.99 14.43 -8.28
C ASP A 346 -13.81 14.64 -6.77
N LEU A 347 -12.62 15.07 -6.32
CA LEU A 347 -12.27 15.20 -4.90
C LEU A 347 -11.43 16.47 -4.65
N GLU A 348 -11.87 17.33 -3.74
CA GLU A 348 -11.22 18.64 -3.49
C GLU A 348 -9.78 18.53 -2.96
N ALA A 349 -9.45 17.46 -2.23
CA ALA A 349 -8.09 17.24 -1.74
C ALA A 349 -7.11 16.77 -2.83
N LEU A 350 -7.63 16.36 -3.99
CA LEU A 350 -6.84 16.01 -5.17
C LEU A 350 -6.71 17.22 -6.09
N SER A 351 -5.53 17.40 -6.66
CA SER A 351 -5.23 18.48 -7.62
C SER A 351 -4.48 17.92 -8.83
N GLY A 352 -4.51 18.65 -9.95
CA GLY A 352 -3.87 18.22 -11.20
C GLY A 352 -4.82 17.56 -12.20
N THR A 353 -4.29 16.72 -13.09
CA THR A 353 -5.04 16.14 -14.22
C THR A 353 -5.07 14.61 -14.24
N GLY A 354 -4.42 13.94 -13.28
CA GLY A 354 -4.38 12.48 -13.19
C GLY A 354 -5.53 11.86 -12.41
N ALA A 355 -5.49 10.52 -12.29
CA ALA A 355 -6.41 9.74 -11.48
C ALA A 355 -5.67 8.91 -10.41
N LEU A 356 -6.32 8.72 -9.27
CA LEU A 356 -5.88 7.94 -8.11
C LEU A 356 -6.78 6.71 -7.96
N SER A 357 -6.22 5.51 -8.15
CA SER A 357 -6.89 4.27 -7.78
C SER A 357 -6.69 4.00 -6.30
N VAL A 358 -7.77 3.82 -5.55
CA VAL A 358 -7.75 3.39 -4.15
C VAL A 358 -8.12 1.91 -4.10
N GLU A 359 -7.29 1.10 -3.47
CA GLU A 359 -7.46 -0.36 -3.38
C GLU A 359 -7.54 -0.83 -1.93
N LEU A 360 -8.68 -0.64 -1.27
CA LEU A 360 -8.81 -0.88 0.18
C LEU A 360 -8.07 -2.14 0.67
N GLN A 361 -6.97 -1.92 1.39
CA GLN A 361 -6.31 -2.96 2.18
C GLN A 361 -7.28 -3.36 3.30
N ARG A 362 -8.11 -4.39 3.06
CA ARG A 362 -8.77 -5.08 4.17
C ARG A 362 -7.82 -6.19 4.63
N PRO A 363 -7.45 -6.20 5.92
CA PRO A 363 -6.45 -7.12 6.44
C PRO A 363 -6.99 -8.53 6.27
N GLY A 364 -6.24 -9.28 5.49
CA GLY A 364 -6.66 -10.56 5.01
C GLY A 364 -5.56 -11.15 4.16
N ARG A 365 -5.45 -12.48 4.19
CA ARG A 365 -4.65 -13.22 3.23
C ARG A 365 -4.93 -12.64 1.84
N LEU A 366 -3.89 -12.15 1.16
CA LEU A 366 -3.92 -11.74 -0.24
C LEU A 366 -3.27 -12.88 -1.04
N LEU A 367 -3.97 -13.31 -2.07
CA LEU A 367 -3.39 -14.06 -3.17
C LEU A 367 -3.44 -13.15 -4.38
N ALA A 368 -2.32 -12.91 -5.04
CA ALA A 368 -2.34 -12.18 -6.30
C ALA A 368 -1.38 -12.78 -7.31
N ASP A 369 -1.77 -12.68 -8.57
CA ASP A 369 -1.02 -13.17 -9.70
C ASP A 369 -1.30 -12.30 -10.94
N GLY A 370 -0.29 -11.57 -11.40
CA GLY A 370 -0.36 -10.82 -12.66
C GLY A 370 0.18 -11.61 -13.84
N PHE A 371 0.46 -12.91 -13.66
CA PHE A 371 0.93 -13.81 -14.72
C PHE A 371 2.09 -13.25 -15.56
N SER A 372 2.99 -12.49 -14.92
CA SER A 372 4.10 -11.82 -15.62
C SER A 372 5.29 -12.74 -15.91
N ARG A 373 5.22 -13.98 -15.41
CA ARG A 373 6.24 -15.03 -15.56
C ARG A 373 5.97 -15.94 -16.75
N ASP A 374 7.02 -16.55 -17.28
CA ASP A 374 6.88 -17.67 -18.20
C ASP A 374 6.41 -18.93 -17.45
N ASP A 375 5.77 -19.84 -18.18
CA ASP A 375 5.38 -21.15 -17.68
C ASP A 375 6.59 -22.01 -17.24
N ALA A 376 6.42 -22.89 -16.26
CA ALA A 376 7.51 -23.72 -15.77
C ALA A 376 7.94 -24.77 -16.83
N ALA A 377 9.22 -25.18 -16.79
CA ALA A 377 9.79 -26.09 -17.79
C ALA A 377 8.92 -27.36 -18.04
N PRO A 378 8.84 -27.85 -19.29
CA PRO A 378 7.79 -28.77 -19.79
C PRO A 378 7.74 -30.17 -19.17
N THR A 379 8.61 -30.48 -18.21
CA THR A 379 8.61 -31.76 -17.48
C THR A 379 7.67 -31.78 -16.27
N TYR A 380 7.17 -30.62 -15.85
CA TYR A 380 6.14 -30.50 -14.81
C TYR A 380 5.18 -29.37 -15.18
N ASP A 381 4.22 -29.67 -16.07
CA ASP A 381 2.98 -28.94 -16.41
C ASP A 381 2.41 -28.20 -15.18
N SER A 382 2.87 -26.97 -14.96
CA SER A 382 2.66 -26.20 -13.74
C SER A 382 2.87 -24.72 -14.05
N LEU A 383 1.79 -23.94 -13.97
CA LEU A 383 1.83 -22.47 -13.97
C LEU A 383 2.71 -21.86 -12.85
N GLY A 384 3.37 -22.68 -12.03
CA GLY A 384 4.24 -22.25 -10.95
C GLY A 384 3.48 -21.76 -9.73
N ARG A 385 4.09 -20.84 -8.98
CA ARG A 385 3.49 -20.21 -7.79
C ARG A 385 2.95 -18.84 -8.12
N THR A 386 1.86 -18.47 -7.46
CA THR A 386 1.34 -17.10 -7.46
C THR A 386 2.41 -16.11 -7.01
N GLU A 387 2.50 -14.97 -7.69
CA GLU A 387 3.51 -13.92 -7.46
C GLU A 387 3.40 -13.30 -6.06
N SER A 388 2.19 -13.29 -5.48
CA SER A 388 1.93 -12.88 -4.10
C SER A 388 1.04 -13.90 -3.39
N GLY A 389 1.36 -14.22 -2.14
CA GLY A 389 0.66 -15.23 -1.33
C GLY A 389 1.18 -16.67 -1.45
N ALA A 390 2.12 -16.93 -2.38
CA ALA A 390 2.91 -18.16 -2.52
C ALA A 390 2.10 -19.48 -2.58
N ALA A 391 0.94 -19.50 -3.26
CA ALA A 391 0.22 -20.73 -3.54
C ALA A 391 0.69 -21.36 -4.86
N ASP A 392 0.86 -22.68 -4.88
CA ASP A 392 1.12 -23.43 -6.11
C ASP A 392 -0.16 -23.49 -6.96
N TRP A 393 -0.06 -23.29 -8.27
CA TRP A 393 -1.14 -23.58 -9.20
C TRP A 393 -1.20 -25.08 -9.51
N ALA A 394 -2.42 -25.57 -9.68
CA ALA A 394 -2.71 -26.93 -10.09
C ALA A 394 -3.69 -26.91 -11.25
N GLU A 395 -3.29 -27.52 -12.36
CA GLU A 395 -4.07 -27.61 -13.59
C GLU A 395 -4.79 -28.95 -13.69
N TYR A 396 -6.03 -28.91 -14.16
CA TYR A 396 -6.87 -30.09 -14.29
C TYR A 396 -7.76 -30.04 -15.52
N MET A 397 -7.78 -31.14 -16.27
CA MET A 397 -8.74 -31.40 -17.33
C MET A 397 -9.76 -32.43 -16.84
N PRO A 398 -11.00 -32.04 -16.52
CA PRO A 398 -12.03 -32.99 -16.13
C PRO A 398 -12.19 -34.06 -17.21
N PHE A 399 -12.11 -35.34 -16.82
CA PHE A 399 -12.38 -36.52 -17.66
C PHE A 399 -11.28 -36.96 -18.66
N GLN A 400 -10.05 -36.39 -18.63
CA GLN A 400 -8.90 -36.86 -19.44
C GLN A 400 -7.54 -36.78 -18.68
N ARG A 401 -6.47 -37.37 -19.23
CA ARG A 401 -5.10 -37.27 -18.66
C ARG A 401 -4.52 -35.89 -18.89
N ILE A 402 -3.66 -35.47 -17.95
CA ILE A 402 -2.75 -34.31 -17.95
C ILE A 402 -2.37 -33.88 -19.37
N GLY A 403 -2.71 -32.66 -19.72
CA GLY A 403 -2.29 -31.98 -20.94
C GLY A 403 -2.23 -30.49 -20.65
N ASP A 404 -1.35 -29.80 -21.38
CA ASP A 404 -1.15 -28.35 -21.38
C ASP A 404 -2.45 -27.65 -21.79
N ILE A 405 -3.23 -27.24 -20.79
CA ILE A 405 -4.59 -26.67 -20.93
C ILE A 405 -4.69 -25.28 -20.33
N ALA A 406 -3.67 -24.86 -19.60
CA ALA A 406 -3.49 -23.50 -19.16
C ALA A 406 -2.04 -23.13 -19.48
N ALA A 407 -1.82 -21.96 -20.06
CA ALA A 407 -0.48 -21.48 -20.37
C ALA A 407 -0.40 -20.00 -20.06
N VAL A 408 0.75 -19.56 -19.56
CA VAL A 408 1.03 -18.12 -19.42
C VAL A 408 1.63 -17.62 -20.73
N VAL A 409 0.91 -16.74 -21.42
CA VAL A 409 1.29 -16.20 -22.73
C VAL A 409 1.11 -14.69 -22.72
N GLY A 410 2.20 -13.97 -22.97
CA GLY A 410 2.16 -12.51 -23.13
C GLY A 410 1.73 -11.75 -21.87
N GLY A 411 1.91 -12.33 -20.68
CA GLY A 411 1.48 -11.75 -19.41
C GLY A 411 0.05 -12.13 -18.99
N GLU A 412 -0.64 -12.99 -19.74
CA GLU A 412 -1.99 -13.45 -19.38
C GLU A 412 -2.01 -14.96 -19.16
N LEU A 413 -2.84 -15.43 -18.25
CA LEU A 413 -3.20 -16.84 -18.14
C LEU A 413 -4.24 -17.19 -19.22
N HIS A 414 -3.82 -17.94 -20.23
CA HIS A 414 -4.68 -18.51 -21.25
C HIS A 414 -5.22 -19.86 -20.76
N LEU A 415 -6.54 -19.98 -20.56
CA LEU A 415 -7.21 -21.21 -20.15
C LEU A 415 -8.03 -21.82 -21.29
N GLY A 416 -7.59 -22.99 -21.74
CA GLY A 416 -8.10 -23.71 -22.90
C GLY A 416 -7.05 -23.84 -24.01
N ASN A 417 -7.28 -24.78 -24.93
CA ASN A 417 -6.38 -25.09 -26.04
C ASN A 417 -7.11 -25.02 -27.39
N GLY A 418 -8.09 -24.14 -27.51
CA GLY A 418 -9.00 -24.02 -28.64
C GLY A 418 -10.07 -25.10 -28.72
N SER A 419 -9.99 -26.15 -27.89
CA SER A 419 -11.03 -27.17 -27.81
C SER A 419 -12.24 -26.71 -26.98
N SER A 420 -13.32 -27.48 -27.07
CA SER A 420 -14.49 -27.29 -26.21
C SER A 420 -14.42 -28.10 -24.91
N ASP A 421 -13.30 -28.75 -24.60
CA ASP A 421 -13.17 -29.52 -23.37
C ASP A 421 -13.06 -28.58 -22.15
N PRO A 422 -13.56 -29.00 -20.97
CA PRO A 422 -13.41 -28.21 -19.76
C PRO A 422 -11.94 -28.09 -19.33
N ALA A 423 -11.57 -26.95 -18.77
CA ALA A 423 -10.23 -26.67 -18.27
C ALA A 423 -10.33 -25.94 -16.93
N LEU A 424 -9.45 -26.26 -15.99
CA LEU A 424 -9.43 -25.73 -14.64
C LEU A 424 -7.99 -25.41 -14.22
N ALA A 425 -7.80 -24.24 -13.65
CA ALA A 425 -6.58 -23.85 -12.93
C ALA A 425 -6.97 -23.45 -11.50
N LEU A 426 -6.46 -24.15 -10.48
CA LEU A 426 -6.73 -23.90 -9.07
C LEU A 426 -5.46 -23.45 -8.36
N ALA A 427 -5.54 -22.40 -7.58
CA ALA A 427 -4.51 -22.09 -6.61
C ALA A 427 -4.69 -23.01 -5.39
N ALA A 428 -3.60 -23.63 -4.92
CA ALA A 428 -3.58 -24.49 -3.74
C ALA A 428 -3.67 -23.65 -2.44
N ALA A 429 -4.77 -22.93 -2.29
CA ALA A 429 -4.97 -21.91 -1.29
C ALA A 429 -6.46 -21.89 -0.85
N SER A 430 -6.75 -21.37 0.34
CA SER A 430 -8.05 -21.54 0.97
C SER A 430 -8.51 -20.28 1.72
N TRP A 431 -9.72 -19.79 1.43
CA TRP A 431 -10.28 -18.50 1.89
C TRP A 431 -11.66 -18.67 2.50
N PRO A 432 -11.92 -18.33 3.76
CA PRO A 432 -13.27 -18.49 4.33
C PRO A 432 -14.33 -17.64 3.59
N ASN A 433 -13.94 -16.43 3.20
CA ASN A 433 -14.73 -15.48 2.40
C ASN A 433 -13.75 -14.65 1.55
N GLY A 434 -14.18 -14.14 0.41
CA GLY A 434 -13.31 -13.25 -0.35
C GLY A 434 -13.99 -12.51 -1.48
N LEU A 435 -13.35 -11.42 -1.91
CA LEU A 435 -13.56 -10.83 -3.22
C LEU A 435 -12.50 -11.40 -4.14
N PHE A 436 -12.97 -12.11 -5.14
CA PHE A 436 -12.20 -12.69 -6.22
C PHE A 436 -12.31 -11.71 -7.38
N THR A 437 -11.18 -11.25 -7.90
CA THR A 437 -11.11 -10.29 -8.99
C THR A 437 -10.12 -10.78 -10.03
N THR A 438 -10.44 -10.54 -11.30
CA THR A 438 -9.56 -10.79 -12.44
C THR A 438 -10.01 -9.92 -13.59
N ARG A 439 -9.08 -9.56 -14.47
CA ARG A 439 -9.38 -9.08 -15.81
C ARG A 439 -9.64 -10.30 -16.70
N LEU A 440 -10.83 -10.39 -17.28
CA LEU A 440 -11.26 -11.49 -18.14
C LEU A 440 -11.50 -10.98 -19.57
N ARG A 441 -11.05 -11.74 -20.56
CA ARG A 441 -11.49 -11.61 -21.96
C ARG A 441 -11.72 -12.97 -22.61
N PHE A 442 -12.59 -13.02 -23.62
CA PHE A 442 -12.86 -14.23 -24.38
C PHE A 442 -12.04 -14.24 -25.67
N VAL A 443 -11.44 -15.39 -25.96
CA VAL A 443 -10.66 -15.59 -27.20
C VAL A 443 -11.40 -16.53 -28.12
N ARG A 444 -11.73 -16.06 -29.32
CA ARG A 444 -12.46 -16.89 -30.29
C ARG A 444 -11.55 -17.98 -30.83
N SER A 445 -11.95 -19.25 -30.67
CA SER A 445 -11.18 -20.41 -31.14
C SER A 445 -11.87 -21.23 -32.24
N GLY A 446 -13.07 -20.82 -32.68
CA GLY A 446 -13.88 -21.55 -33.66
C GLY A 446 -14.56 -20.70 -34.74
N ILE A 447 -15.44 -21.34 -35.52
CA ILE A 447 -16.23 -20.70 -36.59
C ILE A 447 -17.38 -19.90 -35.96
N SER A 448 -17.72 -18.73 -36.54
CA SER A 448 -18.83 -17.88 -36.08
C SER A 448 -20.15 -18.66 -35.97
N GLY A 449 -20.82 -18.54 -34.83
CA GLY A 449 -22.10 -19.20 -34.53
C GLY A 449 -23.17 -18.24 -34.01
N ALA A 450 -24.40 -18.74 -33.86
CA ALA A 450 -25.49 -18.00 -33.23
C ALA A 450 -25.55 -18.21 -31.70
N THR A 451 -24.82 -19.20 -31.19
CA THR A 451 -24.77 -19.54 -29.76
C THR A 451 -23.35 -19.84 -29.31
N VAL A 452 -23.14 -19.71 -28.01
CA VAL A 452 -21.87 -19.90 -27.32
C VAL A 452 -21.72 -21.36 -26.86
N LYS A 453 -20.52 -21.92 -27.06
CA LYS A 453 -20.19 -23.28 -26.62
C LYS A 453 -19.64 -23.36 -25.19
N ASN A 454 -18.89 -22.34 -24.79
CA ASN A 454 -18.09 -22.34 -23.56
C ASN A 454 -18.52 -21.25 -22.57
N THR A 455 -18.34 -21.54 -21.29
CA THR A 455 -18.47 -20.58 -20.17
C THR A 455 -17.13 -20.48 -19.46
N CYS A 456 -16.76 -19.28 -19.01
CA CYS A 456 -15.48 -19.00 -18.34
C CYS A 456 -15.71 -18.15 -17.09
N GLY A 457 -14.89 -18.30 -16.05
CA GLY A 457 -15.03 -17.53 -14.80
C GLY A 457 -14.35 -18.21 -13.62
N PHE A 458 -14.90 -18.04 -12.42
CA PHE A 458 -14.30 -18.48 -11.17
C PHE A 458 -14.78 -19.86 -10.69
N MET A 459 -13.84 -20.59 -10.11
CA MET A 459 -14.08 -21.64 -9.14
C MET A 459 -13.84 -21.08 -7.74
N LEU A 460 -14.86 -21.09 -6.87
CA LEU A 460 -14.79 -20.45 -5.56
C LEU A 460 -14.72 -21.46 -4.41
N ARG A 461 -15.55 -22.51 -4.41
CA ARG A 461 -15.46 -23.59 -3.40
C ARG A 461 -15.00 -24.86 -4.07
N ALA A 462 -13.84 -25.36 -3.68
CA ALA A 462 -13.31 -26.63 -4.14
C ALA A 462 -12.45 -27.21 -3.03
N THR A 463 -12.34 -28.53 -2.90
CA THR A 463 -11.43 -29.14 -1.93
C THR A 463 -9.98 -28.97 -2.42
N PRO A 464 -9.05 -28.45 -1.59
CA PRO A 464 -7.62 -28.44 -1.94
C PRO A 464 -7.14 -29.87 -2.22
N GLY A 465 -6.60 -30.12 -3.43
CA GLY A 465 -6.14 -31.45 -3.86
C GLY A 465 -7.18 -32.31 -4.60
N LEU A 466 -8.23 -31.70 -5.15
CA LEU A 466 -9.19 -32.37 -6.04
C LEU A 466 -8.47 -33.22 -7.10
N ARG A 467 -8.76 -34.53 -7.15
CA ARG A 467 -8.37 -35.42 -8.25
C ARG A 467 -9.61 -35.67 -9.11
N THR A 468 -9.95 -34.70 -9.95
CA THR A 468 -11.20 -34.61 -10.72
C THR A 468 -11.49 -35.87 -11.54
N ASN A 469 -12.41 -36.74 -11.10
CA ASN A 469 -12.95 -37.79 -11.97
C ASN A 469 -14.46 -38.08 -11.77
N THR A 470 -15.12 -37.53 -10.75
CA THR A 470 -16.55 -37.82 -10.47
C THR A 470 -17.33 -36.61 -9.96
N GLY A 471 -18.67 -36.61 -10.14
CA GLY A 471 -19.56 -35.57 -9.60
C GLY A 471 -19.52 -35.44 -8.06
N ALA A 472 -19.00 -36.43 -7.34
CA ALA A 472 -18.79 -36.39 -5.90
C ALA A 472 -17.64 -35.43 -5.49
N ASP A 473 -16.67 -35.20 -6.39
CA ASP A 473 -15.53 -34.31 -6.13
C ASP A 473 -15.93 -32.83 -6.11
N PHE A 474 -17.08 -32.50 -6.72
CA PHE A 474 -17.64 -31.15 -6.79
C PHE A 474 -18.68 -30.87 -5.69
N LEU A 475 -18.84 -31.74 -4.70
CA LEU A 475 -19.82 -31.53 -3.63
C LEU A 475 -19.43 -30.30 -2.78
N GLY A 476 -20.37 -29.36 -2.62
CA GLY A 476 -20.18 -28.05 -2.00
C GLY A 476 -19.55 -27.00 -2.92
N ALA A 477 -19.21 -27.33 -4.17
CA ALA A 477 -18.50 -26.42 -5.05
C ALA A 477 -19.38 -25.30 -5.60
N VAL A 478 -18.80 -24.10 -5.75
CA VAL A 478 -19.49 -22.91 -6.30
C VAL A 478 -18.74 -22.39 -7.50
N HIS A 479 -19.42 -22.34 -8.64
CA HIS A 479 -18.88 -21.95 -9.94
C HIS A 479 -19.61 -20.73 -10.44
N VAL A 480 -18.89 -19.66 -10.76
CA VAL A 480 -19.45 -18.43 -11.31
C VAL A 480 -18.87 -18.21 -12.69
N GLN A 481 -19.72 -18.25 -13.71
CA GLN A 481 -19.24 -18.22 -15.09
C GLN A 481 -20.02 -17.24 -15.95
N MET A 482 -19.35 -16.74 -16.97
CA MET A 482 -19.91 -15.89 -18.01
C MET A 482 -19.68 -16.50 -19.39
N THR A 483 -20.55 -16.19 -20.35
CA THR A 483 -20.40 -16.53 -21.76
C THR A 483 -19.99 -15.30 -22.57
N ALA A 484 -19.44 -15.52 -23.76
CA ALA A 484 -19.18 -14.45 -24.72
C ALA A 484 -20.46 -13.71 -25.18
N ALA A 485 -21.66 -14.25 -24.90
CA ALA A 485 -22.94 -13.57 -25.15
C ALA A 485 -23.35 -12.66 -23.98
N GLY A 486 -22.47 -12.43 -23.00
CA GLY A 486 -22.75 -11.70 -21.76
C GLY A 486 -23.64 -12.46 -20.77
N GLY A 487 -23.93 -13.75 -21.02
CA GLY A 487 -24.77 -14.59 -20.18
C GLY A 487 -24.06 -15.03 -18.90
N LEU A 488 -24.72 -14.95 -17.74
CA LEU A 488 -24.18 -15.46 -16.48
C LEU A 488 -24.78 -16.82 -16.11
N PHE A 489 -23.92 -17.69 -15.61
CA PHE A 489 -24.22 -19.05 -15.21
C PHE A 489 -23.61 -19.34 -13.84
N LEU A 490 -24.46 -19.68 -12.87
CA LEU A 490 -24.09 -19.97 -11.49
C LEU A 490 -24.56 -21.38 -11.13
N ARG A 491 -23.64 -22.16 -10.57
CA ARG A 491 -23.92 -23.51 -10.13
C ARG A 491 -23.36 -23.77 -8.74
N GLU A 492 -24.10 -24.59 -7.99
CA GLU A 492 -23.62 -25.31 -6.83
C GLU A 492 -23.56 -26.80 -7.15
N ASN A 493 -22.46 -27.48 -6.83
CA ASN A 493 -22.21 -28.86 -7.28
C ASN A 493 -22.22 -29.01 -8.80
N PHE A 494 -22.05 -30.23 -9.29
CA PHE A 494 -22.13 -30.50 -10.74
C PHE A 494 -23.56 -30.40 -11.29
N ASP A 495 -24.59 -30.57 -10.47
CA ASP A 495 -25.99 -30.74 -10.93
C ASP A 495 -27.01 -29.69 -10.39
N SER A 496 -26.60 -28.70 -9.57
CA SER A 496 -27.54 -27.70 -9.00
C SER A 496 -27.34 -26.30 -9.59
N ASN A 497 -28.07 -26.00 -10.67
CA ASN A 497 -28.06 -24.66 -11.26
C ASN A 497 -28.81 -23.67 -10.36
N LYS A 498 -28.18 -22.53 -10.06
CA LYS A 498 -28.75 -21.47 -9.22
C LYS A 498 -29.16 -20.24 -10.04
N TYR A 499 -28.44 -19.95 -11.13
CA TYR A 499 -28.74 -18.85 -12.05
C TYR A 499 -28.23 -19.18 -13.47
N PHE A 500 -28.96 -18.79 -14.52
CA PHE A 500 -28.61 -19.12 -15.92
C PHE A 500 -29.27 -18.17 -16.94
N LYS A 501 -28.99 -16.87 -16.85
CA LYS A 501 -29.57 -15.83 -17.74
C LYS A 501 -28.55 -14.77 -18.09
N ASN A 502 -28.83 -13.98 -19.14
CA ASN A 502 -28.10 -12.74 -19.39
C ASN A 502 -28.61 -11.64 -18.43
N PRO A 503 -27.76 -11.08 -17.54
CA PRO A 503 -28.17 -10.07 -16.56
C PRO A 503 -28.46 -8.69 -17.17
N PHE A 504 -28.03 -8.45 -18.41
CA PHE A 504 -28.23 -7.19 -19.12
C PHE A 504 -29.50 -7.20 -19.98
N THR A 505 -29.80 -8.34 -20.61
CA THR A 505 -30.93 -8.47 -21.54
C THR A 505 -32.10 -9.27 -20.97
N GLY A 506 -31.88 -10.05 -19.90
CA GLY A 506 -32.84 -11.01 -19.36
C GLY A 506 -33.04 -12.27 -20.22
N ALA A 507 -32.34 -12.39 -21.36
CA ALA A 507 -32.46 -13.48 -22.31
C ALA A 507 -31.72 -14.76 -21.87
N ASP A 508 -31.75 -15.77 -22.74
CA ASP A 508 -30.97 -17.01 -22.60
C ASP A 508 -29.46 -16.69 -22.50
N TYR A 509 -28.75 -17.39 -21.61
CA TYR A 509 -27.33 -17.13 -21.32
C TYR A 509 -26.37 -17.63 -22.41
N LEU A 510 -26.82 -18.46 -23.36
CA LEU A 510 -25.98 -19.05 -24.43
C LEU A 510 -26.19 -18.41 -25.79
N THR A 511 -27.22 -17.57 -25.97
CA THR A 511 -27.59 -17.05 -27.30
C THR A 511 -27.03 -15.65 -27.48
N TYR A 512 -26.33 -15.40 -28.59
CA TYR A 512 -25.88 -14.06 -28.92
C TYR A 512 -27.08 -13.15 -29.19
N GLY A 513 -27.04 -11.95 -28.62
CA GLY A 513 -28.02 -10.92 -28.93
C GLY A 513 -27.76 -10.27 -30.28
N ALA A 514 -28.62 -9.32 -30.65
CA ALA A 514 -28.35 -8.42 -31.77
C ALA A 514 -27.27 -7.40 -31.39
N ALA A 515 -26.67 -6.74 -32.37
CA ALA A 515 -25.78 -5.60 -32.12
C ALA A 515 -26.47 -4.56 -31.23
N GLY A 516 -25.74 -4.04 -30.24
CA GLY A 516 -26.22 -3.12 -29.21
C GLY A 516 -27.04 -3.76 -28.10
N SER A 517 -27.13 -5.10 -28.03
CA SER A 517 -27.84 -5.80 -26.96
C SER A 517 -27.07 -5.83 -25.64
N LEU A 518 -25.73 -5.82 -25.70
CA LEU A 518 -24.89 -5.66 -24.53
C LEU A 518 -24.53 -4.18 -24.32
N PRO A 519 -24.29 -3.74 -23.08
CA PRO A 519 -23.80 -2.39 -22.82
C PRO A 519 -22.39 -2.20 -23.35
N VAL A 520 -22.16 -1.12 -24.11
CA VAL A 520 -20.80 -0.75 -24.55
C VAL A 520 -19.85 -0.44 -23.40
N THR A 521 -20.41 0.02 -22.28
CA THR A 521 -19.69 0.21 -21.02
C THR A 521 -20.54 -0.29 -19.85
N VAL A 522 -19.86 -0.78 -18.82
CA VAL A 522 -20.44 -1.08 -17.49
C VAL A 522 -19.64 -0.27 -16.48
N ASN A 523 -20.33 0.49 -15.63
CA ASN A 523 -19.70 1.47 -14.73
C ASN A 523 -18.70 2.43 -15.41
N GLY A 524 -18.99 2.83 -16.66
CA GLY A 524 -18.13 3.72 -17.45
C GLY A 524 -16.85 3.08 -18.01
N LEU A 525 -16.59 1.80 -17.73
CA LEU A 525 -15.46 1.04 -18.28
C LEU A 525 -15.91 0.18 -19.47
N PRO A 526 -15.03 -0.07 -20.47
CA PRO A 526 -15.36 -0.89 -21.64
C PRO A 526 -15.92 -2.28 -21.27
N PHE A 527 -16.89 -2.76 -22.05
CA PHE A 527 -17.44 -4.11 -21.91
C PHE A 527 -17.72 -4.75 -23.28
N ASP A 528 -18.72 -4.28 -24.04
CA ASP A 528 -18.97 -4.64 -25.46
C ASP A 528 -18.61 -3.44 -26.33
N ALA A 529 -17.32 -3.07 -26.33
CA ALA A 529 -16.83 -1.77 -26.80
C ALA A 529 -17.14 -1.50 -28.28
N ASP A 530 -17.22 -2.53 -29.12
CA ASP A 530 -17.60 -2.39 -30.53
C ASP A 530 -19.13 -2.46 -30.76
N GLY A 531 -19.89 -2.81 -29.73
CA GLY A 531 -21.34 -2.87 -29.74
C GLY A 531 -21.91 -3.99 -30.61
N ASP A 532 -21.13 -5.03 -30.94
CA ASP A 532 -21.59 -6.13 -31.79
C ASP A 532 -22.49 -7.14 -31.03
N GLY A 533 -22.60 -7.00 -29.71
CA GLY A 533 -23.37 -7.86 -28.82
C GLY A 533 -22.63 -9.15 -28.43
N ARG A 534 -21.30 -9.17 -28.55
CA ARG A 534 -20.43 -10.33 -28.33
C ARG A 534 -19.11 -9.90 -27.70
N LEU A 535 -18.87 -10.40 -26.49
CA LEU A 535 -17.58 -10.21 -25.82
C LEU A 535 -16.47 -10.98 -26.54
N GLY A 536 -15.42 -10.28 -26.96
CA GLY A 536 -14.31 -10.84 -27.73
C GLY A 536 -12.90 -10.41 -27.30
N ASP A 537 -11.94 -10.66 -28.19
CA ASP A 537 -10.51 -10.56 -27.92
C ASP A 537 -10.03 -9.17 -27.49
N ASN A 538 -10.70 -8.12 -27.97
CA ASN A 538 -10.34 -6.72 -27.72
C ASN A 538 -11.20 -6.08 -26.63
N GLU A 539 -11.92 -6.89 -25.86
CA GLU A 539 -12.93 -6.42 -24.90
C GLU A 539 -12.70 -7.01 -23.50
N PRO A 540 -11.52 -6.76 -22.89
CA PRO A 540 -11.28 -7.17 -21.52
C PRO A 540 -12.13 -6.35 -20.54
N PHE A 541 -12.66 -7.02 -19.53
CA PHE A 541 -13.41 -6.41 -18.45
C PHE A 541 -13.00 -6.99 -17.10
N THR A 542 -13.24 -6.23 -16.04
CA THR A 542 -13.01 -6.73 -14.67
C THR A 542 -14.18 -7.61 -14.27
N PHE A 543 -13.90 -8.87 -13.94
CA PHE A 543 -14.88 -9.84 -13.45
C PHE A 543 -14.64 -10.13 -11.98
N GLN A 544 -15.70 -10.00 -11.18
CA GLN A 544 -15.59 -10.06 -9.73
C GLN A 544 -16.66 -10.95 -9.12
N ALA A 545 -16.26 -11.72 -8.10
CA ALA A 545 -17.17 -12.49 -7.28
C ALA A 545 -16.90 -12.21 -5.79
N LEU A 546 -17.90 -11.68 -5.11
CA LEU A 546 -17.92 -11.48 -3.67
C LEU A 546 -18.62 -12.68 -3.02
N LEU A 547 -17.85 -13.61 -2.47
CA LEU A 547 -18.39 -14.76 -1.75
C LEU A 547 -18.21 -14.59 -0.25
N SER A 548 -19.33 -14.47 0.46
CA SER A 548 -19.39 -14.24 1.91
C SER A 548 -20.25 -15.33 2.55
N GLY A 549 -19.58 -16.40 2.97
CA GLY A 549 -20.01 -17.79 2.78
C GLY A 549 -21.29 -17.99 2.00
N ASN A 550 -22.46 -18.26 2.59
CA ASN A 550 -23.60 -18.69 1.75
C ASN A 550 -24.25 -17.61 0.87
N ARG A 551 -23.64 -16.42 0.78
CA ARG A 551 -24.06 -15.32 -0.08
C ARG A 551 -23.00 -15.03 -1.14
N LEU A 552 -23.43 -14.87 -2.39
CA LEU A 552 -22.60 -14.47 -3.52
C LEU A 552 -23.16 -13.18 -4.12
N GLN A 553 -22.28 -12.28 -4.54
CA GLN A 553 -22.60 -11.20 -5.46
C GLN A 553 -21.55 -11.17 -6.57
N VAL A 554 -21.99 -10.99 -7.81
CA VAL A 554 -21.14 -10.93 -8.99
C VAL A 554 -21.15 -9.51 -9.52
N LEU A 555 -19.96 -9.01 -9.84
CA LEU A 555 -19.77 -7.69 -10.40
C LEU A 555 -19.01 -7.75 -11.72
N VAL A 556 -19.36 -6.82 -12.60
CA VAL A 556 -18.64 -6.54 -13.85
C VAL A 556 -18.23 -5.08 -13.79
N ASN A 557 -16.94 -4.80 -13.94
CA ASN A 557 -16.39 -3.44 -13.84
C ASN A 557 -16.80 -2.69 -12.55
N GLY A 558 -16.97 -3.43 -11.45
CA GLY A 558 -17.44 -2.88 -10.17
C GLY A 558 -18.95 -2.65 -10.05
N GLU A 559 -19.75 -2.90 -11.09
CA GLU A 559 -21.21 -2.85 -11.03
C GLU A 559 -21.81 -4.21 -10.64
N PRO A 560 -22.69 -4.30 -9.63
CA PRO A 560 -23.45 -5.52 -9.34
C PRO A 560 -24.37 -5.92 -10.49
N VAL A 561 -24.17 -7.14 -11.01
CA VAL A 561 -24.96 -7.71 -12.11
C VAL A 561 -25.80 -8.91 -11.69
N MET A 562 -25.44 -9.59 -10.59
CA MET A 562 -26.20 -10.72 -10.05
C MET A 562 -25.88 -10.94 -8.57
N ALA A 563 -26.84 -11.42 -7.79
CA ALA A 563 -26.60 -11.97 -6.45
C ALA A 563 -27.39 -13.25 -6.18
N HIS A 564 -26.88 -14.07 -5.26
CA HIS A 564 -27.53 -15.31 -4.84
C HIS A 564 -27.27 -15.65 -3.37
N ASN A 565 -28.31 -16.13 -2.69
CA ASN A 565 -28.25 -16.63 -1.31
C ASN A 565 -28.53 -18.14 -1.27
N GLY A 566 -28.08 -18.80 -0.21
CA GLY A 566 -28.52 -20.17 0.11
C GLY A 566 -27.67 -21.28 -0.52
N PHE A 567 -26.38 -21.02 -0.75
CA PHE A 567 -25.42 -22.11 -0.95
C PHE A 567 -25.35 -22.99 0.30
N ALA A 568 -25.38 -24.30 0.14
CA ALA A 568 -25.26 -25.28 1.19
C ALA A 568 -23.98 -25.04 2.00
N ALA A 569 -24.14 -25.02 3.32
CA ALA A 569 -23.03 -25.15 4.25
C ALA A 569 -22.69 -26.65 4.32
N VAL A 570 -21.80 -27.16 3.46
CA VAL A 570 -21.44 -28.59 3.51
C VAL A 570 -20.18 -28.76 4.37
N SER A 571 -20.25 -29.64 5.38
CA SER A 571 -19.11 -30.19 6.13
C SER A 571 -18.10 -30.80 5.15
N ALA A 572 -16.80 -30.46 5.09
CA ALA A 572 -15.84 -30.37 6.18
C ALA A 572 -14.67 -29.39 5.88
N SER A 573 -14.85 -28.40 5.00
CA SER A 573 -13.96 -27.23 4.95
C SER A 573 -14.77 -25.98 4.60
N PRO A 574 -14.80 -24.95 5.47
CA PRO A 574 -15.47 -23.67 5.21
C PRO A 574 -14.71 -22.78 4.22
N GLU A 575 -13.69 -23.31 3.55
CA GLU A 575 -12.73 -22.52 2.79
C GLU A 575 -12.97 -22.61 1.28
N ASN A 576 -12.91 -21.45 0.65
CA ASN A 576 -13.00 -21.21 -0.79
C ASN A 576 -11.61 -21.45 -1.40
N THR A 577 -11.51 -22.27 -2.44
CA THR A 577 -10.26 -22.49 -3.17
C THR A 577 -10.30 -21.69 -4.46
N PRO A 578 -9.47 -20.64 -4.60
CA PRO A 578 -9.51 -19.79 -5.77
C PRO A 578 -9.07 -20.51 -7.04
N GLY A 579 -9.73 -20.19 -8.14
CA GLY A 579 -9.23 -20.57 -9.44
C GLY A 579 -10.15 -20.18 -10.58
N PHE A 580 -9.77 -20.64 -11.76
CA PHE A 580 -10.44 -20.35 -13.02
C PHE A 580 -11.03 -21.62 -13.61
N TRP A 581 -12.22 -21.50 -14.17
CA TRP A 581 -12.91 -22.62 -14.78
C TRP A 581 -13.47 -22.22 -16.14
N LYS A 582 -13.02 -22.94 -17.16
CA LYS A 582 -13.66 -23.00 -18.48
C LYS A 582 -14.49 -24.28 -18.57
N ASN A 583 -15.78 -24.17 -18.89
CA ASN A 583 -16.66 -25.33 -19.09
C ASN A 583 -17.16 -25.44 -20.53
N ARG A 584 -17.64 -26.63 -20.88
CA ARG A 584 -18.56 -26.83 -21.99
C ARG A 584 -20.00 -26.63 -21.51
N ALA A 585 -20.70 -25.67 -22.09
CA ALA A 585 -22.10 -25.38 -21.75
C ALA A 585 -23.10 -25.96 -22.77
N SER A 586 -22.69 -26.18 -24.02
CA SER A 586 -23.55 -26.76 -25.06
C SER A 586 -22.81 -27.74 -26.00
N ASN A 587 -23.58 -28.59 -26.70
CA ASN A 587 -23.08 -29.55 -27.69
C ASN A 587 -23.52 -29.10 -29.11
N GLY A 588 -22.65 -29.19 -30.14
CA GLY A 588 -22.99 -28.89 -31.55
C GLY A 588 -21.96 -28.04 -32.33
N ASN A 589 -22.35 -27.56 -33.52
CA ASN A 589 -21.61 -26.58 -34.34
C ASN A 589 -21.88 -25.16 -33.84
N VAL A 590 -21.19 -24.78 -32.78
CA VAL A 590 -21.39 -23.53 -32.02
C VAL A 590 -20.03 -22.89 -31.70
N GLU A 591 -20.00 -21.58 -31.46
CA GLU A 591 -18.76 -20.80 -31.36
C GLU A 591 -18.01 -21.15 -30.07
N ALA A 592 -16.78 -21.64 -30.21
CA ALA A 592 -15.91 -22.01 -29.09
C ALA A 592 -15.02 -20.83 -28.69
N HIS A 593 -14.79 -20.73 -27.38
CA HIS A 593 -13.98 -19.67 -26.79
C HIS A 593 -13.04 -20.24 -25.75
N ASP A 594 -11.80 -19.77 -25.78
CA ASP A 594 -10.90 -19.82 -24.62
C ASP A 594 -11.11 -18.56 -23.76
N ALA A 595 -10.47 -18.52 -22.60
CA ALA A 595 -10.47 -17.33 -21.76
C ALA A 595 -9.05 -16.95 -21.39
N CYS A 596 -8.78 -15.66 -21.44
CA CYS A 596 -7.57 -15.08 -20.89
C CYS A 596 -7.91 -14.36 -19.59
N TYR A 597 -7.10 -14.61 -18.58
CA TYR A 597 -7.19 -14.02 -17.25
C TYR A 597 -5.91 -13.24 -16.97
N ASP A 598 -6.07 -12.06 -16.39
CA ASP A 598 -4.98 -11.22 -15.92
C ASP A 598 -5.37 -10.56 -14.59
N ASP A 599 -4.41 -9.93 -13.90
CA ASP A 599 -4.58 -9.18 -12.66
C ASP A 599 -5.44 -9.93 -11.63
N PHE A 600 -5.12 -11.22 -11.43
CA PHE A 600 -5.87 -12.04 -10.49
C PHE A 600 -5.56 -11.61 -9.07
N ALA A 601 -6.60 -11.38 -8.28
CA ALA A 601 -6.45 -11.25 -6.85
C ALA A 601 -7.62 -11.85 -6.07
N VAL A 602 -7.31 -12.39 -4.90
CA VAL A 602 -8.29 -12.73 -3.88
C VAL A 602 -7.89 -12.09 -2.57
N VAL A 603 -8.80 -11.30 -2.04
CA VAL A 603 -8.66 -10.69 -0.72
C VAL A 603 -9.68 -11.30 0.22
N THR A 604 -9.25 -11.60 1.44
CA THR A 604 -10.22 -11.94 2.49
C THR A 604 -11.06 -10.70 2.76
N LEU A 605 -12.37 -10.85 2.71
CA LEU A 605 -13.27 -9.77 3.07
C LEU A 605 -13.96 -10.05 4.41
N PRO A 606 -14.25 -9.00 5.18
CA PRO A 606 -15.23 -9.10 6.26
C PRO A 606 -16.55 -9.65 5.72
N TYR A 607 -17.38 -10.22 6.60
CA TYR A 607 -18.73 -10.59 6.17
C TYR A 607 -19.49 -9.32 5.79
N VAL A 608 -19.71 -9.09 4.50
CA VAL A 608 -20.37 -7.89 3.99
C VAL A 608 -21.76 -8.25 3.49
N ILE A 609 -22.75 -7.60 4.08
CA ILE A 609 -24.10 -7.47 3.53
C ILE A 609 -24.21 -6.05 3.04
N ARG A 610 -24.56 -5.83 1.77
CA ARG A 610 -24.68 -4.48 1.24
C ARG A 610 -25.87 -4.29 0.30
N HIS A 611 -26.42 -3.10 0.34
CA HIS A 611 -27.30 -2.48 -0.65
C HIS A 611 -26.58 -1.27 -1.24
N VAL A 612 -26.62 -1.09 -2.56
CA VAL A 612 -25.99 0.01 -3.28
C VAL A 612 -26.97 0.65 -4.27
N GLY A 613 -27.22 1.93 -4.06
CA GLY A 613 -27.89 2.83 -4.98
C GLY A 613 -29.20 2.31 -5.55
N ARG A 614 -29.34 2.36 -6.88
CA ARG A 614 -30.59 2.05 -7.58
C ARG A 614 -30.85 0.55 -7.80
N PHE A 615 -29.97 -0.34 -7.34
CA PHE A 615 -30.14 -1.76 -7.65
C PHE A 615 -31.26 -2.38 -6.81
N ASP A 616 -32.09 -3.23 -7.45
CA ASP A 616 -33.16 -3.92 -6.74
C ASP A 616 -32.56 -4.80 -5.64
N PRO A 617 -32.82 -4.49 -4.36
CA PRO A 617 -32.21 -5.23 -3.27
C PRO A 617 -32.78 -6.65 -3.17
N ASN A 618 -33.97 -6.88 -3.73
CA ASN A 618 -34.76 -8.07 -3.50
C ASN A 618 -34.21 -9.29 -4.27
N ILE A 619 -33.75 -10.28 -3.53
CA ILE A 619 -33.23 -11.55 -4.03
C ILE A 619 -34.30 -12.38 -4.77
N ALA A 620 -35.58 -12.15 -4.49
CA ALA A 620 -36.68 -12.82 -5.16
C ALA A 620 -37.07 -12.18 -6.51
N ALA A 621 -36.41 -11.09 -6.92
CA ALA A 621 -36.66 -10.45 -8.20
C ALA A 621 -36.26 -11.36 -9.38
N ALA A 622 -36.78 -11.07 -10.57
CA ALA A 622 -36.49 -11.85 -11.79
C ALA A 622 -35.02 -11.76 -12.24
N ALA A 623 -34.32 -10.68 -11.85
CA ALA A 623 -32.91 -10.40 -12.08
C ALA A 623 -32.28 -9.82 -10.80
N PRO A 624 -32.03 -10.66 -9.77
CA PRO A 624 -31.60 -10.19 -8.46
C PRO A 624 -30.17 -9.67 -8.53
N ARG A 625 -29.93 -8.43 -8.06
CA ARG A 625 -28.60 -7.82 -8.04
C ARG A 625 -27.97 -7.79 -6.65
N GLU A 626 -28.75 -8.03 -5.61
CA GLU A 626 -28.32 -8.01 -4.21
C GLU A 626 -29.01 -9.09 -3.36
N ASN A 627 -28.64 -9.17 -2.08
CA ASN A 627 -28.93 -10.31 -1.20
C ASN A 627 -29.97 -10.00 -0.10
N TRP A 628 -30.95 -9.12 -0.37
CA TRP A 628 -31.99 -8.75 0.60
C TRP A 628 -33.34 -9.42 0.30
N ILE A 629 -34.15 -9.64 1.33
CA ILE A 629 -35.52 -10.12 1.23
C ILE A 629 -36.44 -8.95 1.54
N LEU A 630 -37.33 -8.63 0.62
CA LEU A 630 -38.38 -7.64 0.86
C LEU A 630 -39.49 -8.25 1.74
N GLY A 631 -39.86 -7.56 2.81
CA GLY A 631 -40.94 -7.93 3.73
C GLY A 631 -41.96 -6.82 3.93
N GLY A 632 -43.15 -7.17 4.44
CA GLY A 632 -44.23 -6.23 4.74
C GLY A 632 -45.34 -6.17 3.67
N ASN A 633 -46.01 -5.01 3.58
CA ASN A 633 -47.12 -4.71 2.67
C ASN A 633 -46.61 -4.13 1.33
N THR A 634 -45.81 -4.91 0.62
CA THR A 634 -45.00 -4.48 -0.53
C THR A 634 -45.79 -3.97 -1.73
N ASN A 635 -47.06 -4.34 -1.86
CA ASN A 635 -47.95 -3.86 -2.93
C ASN A 635 -48.59 -2.50 -2.60
N LEU A 636 -48.43 -2.02 -1.36
CA LEU A 636 -49.06 -0.81 -0.86
C LEU A 636 -48.03 0.29 -0.55
N VAL A 637 -46.76 -0.07 -0.34
CA VAL A 637 -45.66 0.88 -0.11
C VAL A 637 -44.83 1.01 -1.38
N PRO A 638 -44.74 2.20 -2.00
CA PRO A 638 -43.84 2.45 -3.11
C PRO A 638 -42.37 2.14 -2.79
N VAL A 639 -41.83 1.15 -3.49
CA VAL A 639 -40.39 0.83 -3.51
C VAL A 639 -39.88 0.80 -4.95
N SER A 640 -38.77 1.47 -5.23
CA SER A 640 -38.22 1.57 -6.60
C SER A 640 -36.84 2.21 -6.61
N PRO A 641 -36.07 2.07 -7.69
CA PRO A 641 -34.91 2.92 -7.92
C PRO A 641 -35.32 4.40 -8.03
N VAL A 642 -34.42 5.29 -7.63
CA VAL A 642 -34.50 6.74 -7.85
C VAL A 642 -33.10 7.28 -8.15
N THR A 643 -33.02 8.29 -9.01
CA THR A 643 -31.83 9.11 -9.22
C THR A 643 -32.22 10.54 -8.96
N GLU A 644 -31.50 11.23 -8.08
CA GLU A 644 -31.86 12.59 -7.68
C GLU A 644 -30.64 13.47 -7.43
N THR A 645 -30.82 14.77 -7.68
CA THR A 645 -29.78 15.78 -7.44
C THR A 645 -30.18 16.66 -6.26
N VAL A 646 -29.53 16.47 -5.12
CA VAL A 646 -29.81 17.19 -3.87
C VAL A 646 -28.53 17.50 -3.11
N GLY A 647 -28.48 18.64 -2.41
CA GLY A 647 -27.28 19.04 -1.67
C GLY A 647 -26.03 19.28 -2.54
N GLY A 648 -26.19 19.41 -3.87
CA GLY A 648 -25.08 19.54 -4.81
C GLY A 648 -24.57 18.23 -5.43
N GLU A 649 -25.14 17.08 -5.05
CA GLU A 649 -24.71 15.77 -5.55
C GLU A 649 -25.83 15.06 -6.32
N THR A 650 -25.48 14.31 -7.37
CA THR A 650 -26.42 13.40 -8.06
C THR A 650 -26.19 11.98 -7.56
N ILE A 651 -27.19 11.40 -6.90
CA ILE A 651 -27.10 10.10 -6.22
C ILE A 651 -28.15 9.15 -6.80
N ASP A 652 -27.71 7.93 -7.13
CA ASP A 652 -28.59 6.78 -7.32
C ASP A 652 -28.94 6.18 -5.95
N ALA A 653 -30.21 5.92 -5.69
CA ALA A 653 -30.71 5.38 -4.44
C ALA A 653 -31.93 4.46 -4.63
N TRP A 654 -32.29 3.76 -3.57
CA TRP A 654 -33.50 2.96 -3.49
C TRP A 654 -34.54 3.62 -2.58
N ARG A 655 -35.68 3.92 -3.16
CA ARG A 655 -36.81 4.58 -2.50
C ARG A 655 -37.61 3.59 -1.67
N VAL A 656 -37.98 3.99 -0.45
CA VAL A 656 -38.99 3.35 0.39
C VAL A 656 -39.87 4.45 0.99
N ASP A 657 -41.03 4.68 0.38
CA ASP A 657 -41.93 5.78 0.75
C ASP A 657 -43.22 5.25 1.40
N ASP A 658 -43.22 5.07 2.72
CA ASP A 658 -44.39 4.62 3.46
C ASP A 658 -45.23 5.79 3.96
N ILE A 659 -46.25 6.15 3.18
CA ILE A 659 -47.17 7.23 3.49
C ILE A 659 -48.41 6.77 4.28
N SER A 660 -48.48 5.53 4.75
CA SER A 660 -49.66 4.98 5.42
C SER A 660 -49.37 4.50 6.85
N THR A 661 -50.26 4.86 7.78
CA THR A 661 -50.19 4.43 9.18
C THR A 661 -50.80 3.03 9.42
N SER A 662 -50.77 2.16 8.41
CA SER A 662 -51.22 0.76 8.50
C SER A 662 -50.39 -0.22 7.67
N THR A 663 -49.31 0.27 7.05
CA THR A 663 -48.45 -0.48 6.14
C THR A 663 -47.02 -0.42 6.61
N LEU A 664 -46.17 -1.31 6.11
CA LEU A 664 -44.73 -1.27 6.34
C LEU A 664 -44.05 -1.94 5.15
N ALA A 665 -42.84 -1.52 4.78
CA ALA A 665 -42.03 -2.24 3.81
C ALA A 665 -40.54 -2.08 4.14
N TYR A 666 -39.87 -3.20 4.33
CA TYR A 666 -38.46 -3.22 4.71
C TYR A 666 -37.71 -4.32 3.97
N TYR A 667 -36.42 -4.13 3.85
CA TYR A 667 -35.49 -5.11 3.34
C TYR A 667 -34.73 -5.73 4.50
N THR A 668 -34.62 -7.06 4.50
CA THR A 668 -33.93 -7.79 5.56
C THR A 668 -33.09 -8.93 5.02
N THR A 669 -32.05 -9.29 5.75
CA THR A 669 -31.35 -10.56 5.52
C THR A 669 -31.04 -11.19 6.86
N THR A 670 -31.10 -12.52 6.92
CA THR A 670 -30.83 -13.28 8.13
C THR A 670 -29.33 -13.41 8.32
N LEU A 671 -28.82 -13.06 9.51
CA LEU A 671 -27.43 -13.31 9.88
C LEU A 671 -27.21 -14.79 10.18
N LEU A 672 -26.10 -15.32 9.68
CA LEU A 672 -25.66 -16.68 9.99
C LEU A 672 -25.01 -16.72 11.37
N ASP A 673 -25.03 -17.88 12.02
CA ASP A 673 -24.43 -18.05 13.34
C ASP A 673 -22.95 -17.65 13.37
N ARG A 674 -22.18 -18.04 12.35
CA ARG A 674 -20.76 -17.65 12.21
C ARG A 674 -20.55 -16.14 11.98
N GLU A 675 -21.54 -15.45 11.39
CA GLU A 675 -21.47 -13.99 11.20
C GLU A 675 -21.68 -13.29 12.53
N ILE A 676 -22.61 -13.80 13.34
CA ILE A 676 -22.87 -13.32 14.71
C ILE A 676 -21.67 -13.61 15.61
N GLU A 677 -21.10 -14.82 15.53
CA GLU A 677 -19.89 -15.19 16.26
C GLU A 677 -18.72 -14.27 15.90
N GLY A 678 -18.48 -14.04 14.61
CA GLY A 678 -17.46 -13.10 14.13
C GLY A 678 -17.74 -11.66 14.60
N ALA A 679 -18.99 -11.19 14.49
CA ALA A 679 -19.39 -9.84 14.91
C ALA A 679 -19.12 -9.61 16.41
N ASN A 680 -19.42 -10.61 17.23
CA ASN A 680 -19.19 -10.59 18.67
C ASN A 680 -17.72 -10.62 19.04
N THR A 681 -16.92 -11.41 18.31
CA THR A 681 -15.51 -11.63 18.60
C THR A 681 -14.65 -10.46 18.13
N ASN A 682 -14.95 -9.93 16.95
CA ASN A 682 -14.03 -9.07 16.21
C ASN A 682 -14.52 -7.63 16.06
N GLY A 683 -15.78 -7.35 16.41
CA GLY A 683 -16.41 -6.07 16.14
C GLY A 683 -17.17 -6.05 14.82
N TRP A 684 -17.98 -5.01 14.62
CA TRP A 684 -18.75 -4.83 13.39
C TRP A 684 -19.00 -3.35 13.10
N ARG A 685 -19.33 -3.05 11.85
CA ARG A 685 -19.75 -1.74 11.38
C ARG A 685 -21.05 -1.85 10.61
N LEU A 686 -21.99 -0.96 10.91
CA LEU A 686 -23.23 -0.75 10.17
C LEU A 686 -23.22 0.66 9.60
N THR A 687 -23.14 0.78 8.28
CA THR A 687 -23.12 2.04 7.54
C THR A 687 -24.46 2.22 6.81
N ALA A 688 -25.04 3.41 6.88
CA ALA A 688 -26.23 3.76 6.14
C ALA A 688 -26.08 5.16 5.54
N ARG A 689 -26.06 5.24 4.20
CA ARG A 689 -26.14 6.50 3.47
C ARG A 689 -27.57 6.67 2.99
N LEU A 690 -28.30 7.61 3.58
CA LEU A 690 -29.71 7.79 3.28
C LEU A 690 -30.13 9.25 3.38
N ARG A 691 -31.26 9.53 2.74
CA ARG A 691 -31.99 10.80 2.83
C ARG A 691 -33.38 10.53 3.37
N VAL A 692 -33.76 11.23 4.42
CA VAL A 692 -35.17 11.28 4.89
C VAL A 692 -35.90 12.32 4.05
N THR A 693 -36.98 11.92 3.39
CA THR A 693 -37.71 12.76 2.43
C THR A 693 -39.02 13.31 2.99
N GLY A 694 -39.58 12.72 4.05
CA GLY A 694 -40.74 13.30 4.72
C GLY A 694 -40.38 14.54 5.56
N GLU A 695 -41.34 15.46 5.68
CA GLU A 695 -41.21 16.68 6.45
C GLU A 695 -41.80 16.49 7.85
N ASN A 696 -41.04 16.86 8.89
CA ASN A 696 -41.43 16.66 10.29
C ASN A 696 -41.76 15.19 10.62
N ASP A 697 -41.02 14.25 10.03
CA ASP A 697 -41.18 12.82 10.23
C ASP A 697 -40.81 12.40 11.65
N ALA A 698 -41.62 11.52 12.23
CA ALA A 698 -41.40 11.03 13.58
C ALA A 698 -40.10 10.21 13.66
N LEU A 699 -39.34 10.40 14.75
CA LEU A 699 -38.19 9.54 15.08
C LEU A 699 -38.69 8.19 15.61
N ASP A 700 -39.18 7.31 14.77
CA ASP A 700 -39.63 5.97 15.16
C ASP A 700 -39.13 4.87 14.20
N GLY A 701 -39.79 3.72 14.14
CA GLY A 701 -39.39 2.63 13.25
C GLY A 701 -39.77 2.81 11.78
N SER A 702 -40.46 3.90 11.40
CA SER A 702 -40.94 4.15 10.04
C SER A 702 -39.82 4.49 9.04
N VAL A 703 -38.67 4.97 9.52
CA VAL A 703 -37.42 5.02 8.76
C VAL A 703 -36.32 4.49 9.66
N GLY A 704 -35.74 3.34 9.32
CA GLY A 704 -34.75 2.74 10.20
C GLY A 704 -33.75 1.82 9.54
N VAL A 705 -32.64 1.63 10.24
CA VAL A 705 -31.64 0.60 9.97
C VAL A 705 -31.35 -0.14 11.28
N GLN A 706 -31.34 -1.46 11.24
CA GLN A 706 -31.25 -2.31 12.41
C GLN A 706 -30.25 -3.44 12.19
N ILE A 707 -29.45 -3.72 13.22
CA ILE A 707 -28.73 -4.96 13.41
C ILE A 707 -29.29 -5.64 14.66
N SER A 708 -29.70 -6.90 14.52
CA SER A 708 -30.23 -7.70 15.62
C SER A 708 -29.59 -9.08 15.62
N THR A 709 -29.18 -9.53 16.80
CA THR A 709 -28.75 -10.89 17.10
C THR A 709 -29.66 -11.48 18.18
N ASP A 710 -29.46 -12.76 18.50
CA ASP A 710 -30.10 -13.41 19.64
C ASP A 710 -29.79 -12.75 20.99
N SER A 711 -28.70 -11.98 21.08
CA SER A 711 -28.20 -11.39 22.32
C SER A 711 -28.34 -9.87 22.39
N TYR A 712 -28.39 -9.16 21.26
CA TYR A 712 -28.52 -7.70 21.26
C TYR A 712 -29.23 -7.16 20.03
N THR A 713 -29.76 -5.95 20.14
CA THR A 713 -30.24 -5.17 18.99
C THR A 713 -29.68 -3.75 19.07
N TYR A 714 -29.26 -3.24 17.92
CA TYR A 714 -29.09 -1.81 17.70
C TYR A 714 -30.03 -1.35 16.59
N SER A 715 -30.88 -0.37 16.89
CA SER A 715 -31.82 0.21 15.94
C SER A 715 -31.57 1.71 15.81
N LEU A 716 -31.20 2.14 14.61
CA LEU A 716 -31.15 3.54 14.22
C LEU A 716 -32.53 3.92 13.69
N SER A 717 -33.15 4.90 14.32
CA SER A 717 -34.41 5.52 13.90
C SER A 717 -34.11 6.89 13.34
N TYR A 718 -34.59 7.15 12.14
CA TYR A 718 -34.43 8.42 11.44
C TYR A 718 -35.76 9.14 11.37
N GLY A 719 -35.70 10.46 11.30
CA GLY A 719 -36.84 11.35 11.09
C GLY A 719 -36.36 12.70 10.61
N SER A 720 -37.24 13.70 10.61
CA SER A 720 -36.89 15.07 10.25
C SER A 720 -37.55 16.07 11.19
N ASP A 721 -36.99 17.27 11.28
CA ASP A 721 -37.66 18.38 11.94
C ASP A 721 -38.54 19.19 10.97
N ALA A 722 -39.22 20.21 11.50
CA ALA A 722 -40.07 21.10 10.70
C ALA A 722 -39.28 21.96 9.68
N ALA A 723 -37.94 22.02 9.78
CA ALA A 723 -37.06 22.64 8.79
C ALA A 723 -36.48 21.63 7.79
N GLY A 724 -36.88 20.36 7.89
CA GLY A 724 -36.40 19.26 7.05
C GLY A 724 -35.02 18.74 7.42
N ASN A 725 -34.41 19.19 8.53
CA ASN A 725 -33.13 18.66 8.98
C ASN A 725 -33.29 17.22 9.44
N ALA A 726 -32.36 16.36 9.02
CA ALA A 726 -32.37 14.96 9.42
C ALA A 726 -32.17 14.84 10.93
N ARG A 727 -32.87 13.89 11.54
CA ARG A 727 -32.70 13.52 12.94
C ARG A 727 -32.40 12.04 13.05
N VAL A 728 -31.58 11.65 14.02
CA VAL A 728 -31.28 10.26 14.31
C VAL A 728 -31.25 10.00 15.82
N ARG A 729 -31.70 8.80 16.22
CA ARG A 729 -31.53 8.25 17.56
C ARG A 729 -31.22 6.76 17.51
N VAL A 730 -30.63 6.24 18.58
CA VAL A 730 -30.29 4.81 18.73
C VAL A 730 -31.14 4.18 19.83
N ASN A 731 -31.66 2.97 19.60
CA ASN A 731 -32.37 2.14 20.58
C ASN A 731 -33.58 2.80 21.28
N GLY A 732 -34.15 3.85 20.71
CA GLY A 732 -35.22 4.62 21.34
C GLY A 732 -34.79 5.42 22.58
N GLU A 733 -33.47 5.59 22.78
CA GLU A 733 -32.88 6.41 23.84
C GLU A 733 -33.34 7.88 23.74
N PRO A 734 -33.33 8.64 24.86
CA PRO A 734 -33.83 10.02 24.87
C PRO A 734 -32.90 11.00 24.13
N ILE A 735 -31.66 10.60 23.82
CA ILE A 735 -30.69 11.42 23.11
C ILE A 735 -31.06 11.44 21.62
N ILE A 736 -31.34 12.64 21.11
CA ILE A 736 -31.69 12.90 19.71
C ILE A 736 -30.64 13.81 19.10
N HIS A 737 -30.08 13.40 17.96
CA HIS A 737 -29.13 14.20 17.19
C HIS A 737 -29.85 14.81 16.00
N THR A 738 -29.66 16.12 15.76
CA THR A 738 -30.17 16.82 14.58
C THR A 738 -28.98 17.20 13.71
N VAL A 739 -29.00 16.80 12.43
CA VAL A 739 -27.97 17.09 11.44
C VAL A 739 -28.47 18.20 10.55
N ALA A 740 -27.80 19.35 10.58
CA ALA A 740 -28.19 20.51 9.80
C ALA A 740 -27.90 20.30 8.30
N GLY A 741 -28.74 20.84 7.43
CA GLY A 741 -28.56 20.74 5.98
C GLY A 741 -29.85 20.54 5.18
N GLY A 742 -30.99 20.40 5.86
CA GLY A 742 -32.26 20.05 5.24
C GLY A 742 -32.32 18.59 4.79
N SER A 743 -33.23 18.29 3.86
CA SER A 743 -33.43 16.94 3.32
C SER A 743 -32.38 16.62 2.25
N VAL A 744 -31.19 16.22 2.69
CA VAL A 744 -30.06 15.77 1.86
C VAL A 744 -29.58 14.39 2.32
N TYR A 745 -28.64 13.79 1.58
CA TYR A 745 -28.03 12.52 1.97
C TYR A 745 -26.98 12.72 3.04
N HIS A 746 -27.04 11.88 4.07
CA HIS A 746 -26.05 11.80 5.13
C HIS A 746 -25.56 10.36 5.29
N THR A 747 -24.31 10.19 5.69
CA THR A 747 -23.69 8.89 5.95
C THR A 747 -23.58 8.65 7.44
N TYR A 748 -24.38 7.73 7.96
CA TYR A 748 -24.36 7.31 9.36
C TYR A 748 -23.55 6.03 9.51
N GLU A 749 -22.67 5.98 10.52
CA GLU A 749 -21.93 4.77 10.86
C GLU A 749 -22.12 4.43 12.34
N LEU A 750 -22.55 3.20 12.60
CA LEU A 750 -22.58 2.60 13.93
C LEU A 750 -21.51 1.52 14.02
N VAL A 751 -20.53 1.70 14.89
CA VAL A 751 -19.37 0.80 15.03
C VAL A 751 -19.40 0.15 16.41
N TYR A 752 -19.33 -1.18 16.47
CA TYR A 752 -19.19 -1.94 17.71
C TYR A 752 -17.74 -2.33 17.96
N ASP A 753 -17.29 -1.99 19.15
CA ASP A 753 -15.99 -2.40 19.66
C ASP A 753 -16.17 -3.56 20.67
N PRO A 754 -15.64 -4.75 20.38
CA PRO A 754 -15.77 -5.90 21.27
C PRO A 754 -14.96 -5.73 22.56
N VAL A 755 -13.95 -4.85 22.59
CA VAL A 755 -13.11 -4.60 23.77
C VAL A 755 -13.88 -3.79 24.82
N SER A 756 -14.49 -2.67 24.42
CA SER A 756 -15.35 -1.89 25.31
C SER A 756 -16.75 -2.50 25.49
N GLY A 757 -17.19 -3.33 24.55
CA GLY A 757 -18.53 -3.92 24.55
C GLY A 757 -19.64 -2.92 24.22
N THR A 758 -19.30 -1.76 23.65
CA THR A 758 -20.22 -0.66 23.33
C THR A 758 -20.13 -0.24 21.86
N THR A 759 -21.08 0.58 21.39
CA THR A 759 -21.04 1.18 20.04
C THR A 759 -20.81 2.69 20.05
N SER A 760 -20.29 3.21 18.94
CA SER A 760 -20.21 4.64 18.62
C SER A 760 -20.98 4.94 17.33
N LEU A 761 -21.74 6.04 17.33
CA LEU A 761 -22.45 6.58 16.19
C LEU A 761 -21.71 7.83 15.66
N SER A 762 -21.45 7.87 14.36
CA SER A 762 -20.99 9.05 13.63
C SER A 762 -21.94 9.38 12.47
N CYS A 763 -21.89 10.63 12.01
CA CYS A 763 -22.56 11.12 10.81
C CYS A 763 -21.57 11.98 10.03
N ASP A 764 -21.39 11.69 8.73
CA ASP A 764 -20.48 12.40 7.82
C ASP A 764 -19.06 12.56 8.41
N GLY A 765 -18.55 11.48 9.03
CA GLY A 765 -17.24 11.43 9.68
C GLY A 765 -17.19 12.02 11.10
N ALA A 766 -18.16 12.86 11.50
CA ALA A 766 -18.21 13.45 12.83
C ALA A 766 -18.89 12.52 13.85
N GLN A 767 -18.24 12.29 15.00
CA GLN A 767 -18.83 11.47 16.06
C GLN A 767 -20.03 12.19 16.72
N LEU A 768 -21.20 11.55 16.69
CA LEU A 768 -22.42 12.03 17.35
C LEU A 768 -22.53 11.50 18.78
N GLN A 769 -22.21 10.22 19.00
CA GLN A 769 -22.35 9.58 20.30
C GLN A 769 -21.39 8.39 20.46
N ALA A 770 -20.91 8.16 21.68
CA ALA A 770 -20.08 7.01 22.03
C ALA A 770 -20.65 6.29 23.27
N GLY A 771 -20.17 5.07 23.54
CA GLY A 771 -20.55 4.30 24.72
C GLY A 771 -21.99 3.82 24.71
N ILE A 772 -22.58 3.60 23.52
CA ILE A 772 -23.98 3.20 23.38
C ILE A 772 -24.13 1.73 23.80
N ALA A 773 -24.98 1.50 24.80
CA ALA A 773 -25.25 0.17 25.34
C ALA A 773 -26.12 -0.67 24.40
N LYS A 774 -26.00 -2.00 24.53
CA LYS A 774 -26.79 -2.99 23.80
C LYS A 774 -28.27 -2.90 24.19
N GLY A 775 -29.17 -2.87 23.20
CA GLY A 775 -30.58 -3.15 23.41
C GLY A 775 -30.85 -4.66 23.50
N GLY A 776 -32.08 -5.07 23.85
CA GLY A 776 -32.46 -6.48 23.90
C GLY A 776 -32.43 -7.18 22.53
N GLY A 777 -31.85 -8.38 22.47
CA GLY A 777 -31.83 -9.24 21.28
C GLY A 777 -33.12 -10.05 21.09
N ALA A 778 -33.57 -10.22 19.86
CA ALA A 778 -34.78 -11.00 19.53
C ALA A 778 -34.76 -11.66 18.14
N TYR A 779 -33.86 -11.24 17.25
CA TYR A 779 -33.82 -11.68 15.85
C TYR A 779 -32.37 -11.88 15.40
N LYS A 780 -32.13 -12.63 14.32
CA LYS A 780 -30.80 -12.76 13.69
C LYS A 780 -30.83 -12.08 12.33
N ARG A 781 -30.76 -10.75 12.27
CA ARG A 781 -30.96 -10.02 11.01
C ARG A 781 -30.27 -8.67 10.92
N VAL A 782 -30.01 -8.27 9.68
CA VAL A 782 -29.89 -6.85 9.30
C VAL A 782 -31.20 -6.45 8.65
N LEU A 783 -31.68 -5.23 8.92
CA LEU A 783 -32.91 -4.70 8.36
C LEU A 783 -32.76 -3.22 8.02
N TRP A 784 -33.41 -2.76 6.96
CA TRP A 784 -33.57 -1.33 6.66
C TRP A 784 -34.90 -1.04 5.94
N GLY A 785 -35.36 0.20 5.97
CA GLY A 785 -36.61 0.63 5.35
C GLY A 785 -37.67 1.06 6.38
N ALA A 786 -38.94 0.94 6.00
CA ALA A 786 -40.08 1.25 6.85
C ALA A 786 -40.50 0.03 7.68
N ASN A 787 -40.10 0.02 8.95
CA ASN A 787 -40.21 -1.10 9.88
C ASN A 787 -41.29 -0.90 10.97
N GLN A 788 -42.21 0.04 10.76
CA GLN A 788 -43.29 0.31 11.71
C GLN A 788 -44.58 0.64 10.97
N SER A 789 -45.66 -0.08 11.30
CA SER A 789 -46.94 0.09 10.63
C SER A 789 -47.88 1.12 11.23
N SER A 790 -47.51 1.79 12.31
CA SER A 790 -48.35 2.75 13.02
C SER A 790 -47.96 4.20 12.76
N SER A 791 -47.06 4.46 11.81
CA SER A 791 -46.53 5.78 11.49
C SER A 791 -46.18 5.86 10.01
N THR A 792 -45.88 7.05 9.51
CA THR A 792 -45.39 7.28 8.14
C THR A 792 -43.89 7.52 8.16
N GLY A 793 -43.21 7.16 7.08
CA GLY A 793 -41.78 7.39 6.93
C GLY A 793 -41.36 7.21 5.48
N CYS A 794 -40.70 8.23 4.93
CA CYS A 794 -40.21 8.20 3.56
C CYS A 794 -38.70 8.43 3.56
N ALA A 795 -37.97 7.51 2.92
CA ALA A 795 -36.53 7.62 2.81
C ALA A 795 -35.98 6.96 1.56
N HIS A 796 -34.89 7.53 1.06
CA HIS A 796 -34.11 7.03 -0.05
C HIS A 796 -32.75 6.55 0.46
N TYR A 797 -32.41 5.29 0.19
CA TYR A 797 -31.20 4.64 0.68
C TYR A 797 -30.20 4.51 -0.46
N ALA A 798 -29.06 5.20 -0.37
CA ALA A 798 -27.97 5.08 -1.33
C ALA A 798 -26.99 3.98 -0.96
N LEU A 799 -26.87 3.67 0.34
CA LEU A 799 -26.04 2.59 0.85
C LEU A 799 -26.64 2.05 2.14
N VAL A 800 -26.72 0.73 2.28
CA VAL A 800 -26.86 0.08 3.58
C VAL A 800 -25.86 -1.05 3.62
N GLN A 801 -24.91 -1.00 4.55
CA GLN A 801 -23.82 -1.97 4.64
C GLN A 801 -23.63 -2.44 6.07
N PHE A 802 -23.59 -3.75 6.26
CA PHE A 802 -23.13 -4.37 7.50
C PHE A 802 -21.84 -5.16 7.23
N SER A 803 -20.81 -4.93 8.05
CA SER A 803 -19.51 -5.58 7.96
C SER A 803 -19.06 -6.12 9.30
N VAL A 804 -18.72 -7.41 9.37
CA VAL A 804 -18.04 -8.02 10.53
C VAL A 804 -16.55 -7.77 10.41
N LEU A 805 -15.96 -7.00 11.31
CA LEU A 805 -14.52 -6.74 11.31
C LEU A 805 -13.80 -8.08 11.61
N TRP A 806 -12.54 -8.24 11.20
CA TRP A 806 -11.72 -9.39 11.58
C TRP A 806 -10.38 -8.85 12.09
N PRO A 807 -9.81 -9.36 13.19
CA PRO A 807 -8.43 -9.07 13.56
C PRO A 807 -7.48 -9.65 12.51
N ASP A 808 -6.30 -9.04 12.40
CA ASP A 808 -5.19 -9.56 11.61
C ASP A 808 -4.95 -11.04 11.98
N PRO A 809 -4.90 -11.97 11.02
CA PRO A 809 -4.42 -13.32 11.32
C PRO A 809 -2.96 -13.21 11.77
N PRO A 810 -2.52 -14.01 12.76
CA PRO A 810 -1.10 -14.12 13.07
C PRO A 810 -0.35 -14.56 11.81
N GLU A 811 0.86 -14.00 11.61
CA GLU A 811 1.73 -14.38 10.50
C GLU A 811 1.84 -15.91 10.38
N PRO A 812 1.88 -16.47 9.15
CA PRO A 812 2.18 -17.88 8.98
C PRO A 812 3.51 -18.20 9.66
N PRO A 813 3.64 -19.36 10.33
CA PRO A 813 4.93 -19.79 10.86
C PRO A 813 5.96 -19.83 9.72
N GLU A 814 7.17 -19.33 9.99
CA GLU A 814 8.27 -19.36 9.03
C GLU A 814 8.40 -20.75 8.40
N PRO A 815 8.60 -20.85 7.06
CA PRO A 815 8.84 -22.13 6.43
C PRO A 815 10.09 -22.78 7.05
N PRO A 816 10.09 -24.10 7.26
CA PRO A 816 11.25 -24.79 7.79
C PRO A 816 12.47 -24.51 6.89
N PRO A 817 13.67 -24.31 7.48
CA PRO A 817 14.87 -24.00 6.71
C PRO A 817 15.10 -25.06 5.63
N PRO A 818 15.59 -24.66 4.44
CA PRO A 818 15.81 -25.60 3.35
C PRO A 818 16.77 -26.70 3.80
N PRO A 819 16.54 -27.96 3.37
CA PRO A 819 17.43 -29.05 3.70
C PRO A 819 18.85 -28.73 3.20
N PRO A 820 19.90 -29.08 3.96
CA PRO A 820 21.28 -28.78 3.59
C PRO A 820 21.58 -29.33 2.18
N PRO A 821 22.37 -28.61 1.36
CA PRO A 821 22.69 -29.03 0.01
C PRO A 821 23.28 -30.44 0.05
N LYS A 822 22.70 -31.35 -0.75
CA LYS A 822 23.25 -32.69 -0.93
C LYS A 822 24.66 -32.54 -1.49
N GLY A 823 25.66 -32.88 -0.67
CA GLY A 823 27.06 -32.84 -1.05
C GLY A 823 27.31 -33.68 -2.30
N THR A 824 27.96 -33.07 -3.29
CA THR A 824 28.48 -33.73 -4.48
C THR A 824 29.49 -34.79 -4.06
N VAL A 825 29.16 -36.07 -4.27
CA VAL A 825 30.12 -37.17 -4.16
C VAL A 825 31.01 -37.12 -5.39
N LEU A 826 32.26 -36.69 -5.20
CA LEU A 826 33.32 -36.79 -6.20
C LEU A 826 33.75 -38.27 -6.29
N LEU A 827 33.28 -38.98 -7.32
CA LEU A 827 33.84 -40.29 -7.67
C LEU A 827 35.16 -40.07 -8.42
N LEU A 828 36.27 -40.36 -7.77
CA LEU A 828 37.58 -40.51 -8.40
C LEU A 828 37.65 -41.88 -9.12
N LEU A 829 37.86 -41.83 -10.43
CA LEU A 829 38.65 -42.80 -11.19
C LEU A 829 39.59 -42.03 -12.11
#